data_AF-A0A6C0U8Z2-F1
#
_entry.id   AF-A0A6C0U8Z2-F1
#
_cell.length_a   1.000
_cell.length_b   1.000
_cell.length_c   1.000
_cell.angle_alpha   90.00
_cell.angle_beta   90.00
_cell.angle_gamma   90.00
#
_symmetry.space_group_name_H-M   'P 1'
#
loop_
_entity.id
_entity.type
_entity.pdbx_description
1 polymer ?
#
loop_
_entity_poly.entity_id
_entity_poly.type
_entity_poly.pdbx_seq_one_letter_code
_entity_poly.pdbx_strand_id
1 'polypeptide(L)'
;MLLATDLDGTFLGGSQTARLKLYQLVASHPDIRLVFVTGRGLEYVLPLLADPTVPQPDYIIADVGATVVLGDSQQPVFEIQDDIERIWPGDRVVADALAHLPALQRQEVPQERRCSFFCEEHDIDDEVRRIVESLDCDLLFSAGKYFDVLPKGVDKGRTLQRLVEHLAVDPEDVLVAGDTLNDLSMYETGFKGVCVGDSEAGLLTATANLARVYHATSPGTGGILEAFGYFGFLGSEGVDAELSPVSEPGKSDLVIVYHRLPYEEFIEDGERKRRRPKSPNGIIPTLLSFFADGKPGSWVAWAIDAPGLGEFEVHTEVDVQHYPKLVAARVALTEDEVEIFYKRFSKEAFWPTLHTFWERAIFNESHWEVFLEVNRRFAESAAAEAADNAVVWIHDYNLWMVPAYLRELRPDVTIAFFHHTYFPSADVFNVLPWRRQIVGSLLQCNYIGFHIPRQAENFVDVARGVMPVKISKRVNCAPRFLTYGCAVGLEEMTTEIEVAERHIGLGAHPVGLDIGRVERALEDPAQKERIAALREELDGVRMVLAVERLDFTKGILEKLQAFEHLLEENPELLEKVTLITICVPAAAGMKIYDDLQAQIEQTVGRINGRFAHIGWTPVQFFFRAVPFEQLVAYYAAADVMWITPLRDGLNLVAKEYVATQGLTRGCGVLVLSEFAGAAAELRGPILTNPHDPHELVTTCYLALTMSRDEARRRLAEAFNSVCYYDIALWGNEFMAAVRAHAPLQGTQAKTAASG
;
A
#
# COMPACT_ATOMS: atom_id res chain seq x y z
N MET A 1 9.12 -5.02 -33.24
CA MET A 1 9.24 -3.56 -33.48
C MET A 1 9.99 -2.95 -32.30
N LEU A 2 10.73 -1.87 -32.50
CA LEU A 2 11.32 -1.05 -31.43
C LEU A 2 10.64 0.33 -31.43
N LEU A 3 9.97 0.69 -30.33
CA LEU A 3 9.39 2.01 -30.09
C LEU A 3 10.37 2.82 -29.25
N ALA A 4 11.05 3.80 -29.87
CA ALA A 4 11.90 4.76 -29.18
C ALA A 4 11.15 6.09 -29.03
N THR A 5 10.91 6.53 -27.80
CA THR A 5 10.02 7.66 -27.55
C THR A 5 10.57 8.62 -26.51
N ASP A 6 10.44 9.91 -26.76
CA ASP A 6 10.54 10.89 -25.68
C ASP A 6 9.39 10.72 -24.67
N LEU A 7 9.60 11.23 -23.47
CA LEU A 7 8.67 11.11 -22.35
C LEU A 7 7.71 12.30 -22.28
N ASP A 8 8.22 13.52 -22.22
CA ASP A 8 7.43 14.70 -21.94
C ASP A 8 6.68 15.13 -23.19
N GLY A 9 5.39 15.45 -23.10
CA GLY A 9 4.58 15.81 -24.28
C GLY A 9 4.32 14.66 -25.27
N THR A 10 5.15 13.61 -25.24
CA THR A 10 5.11 12.44 -26.12
C THR A 10 4.55 11.21 -25.39
N PHE A 11 5.37 10.37 -24.72
CA PHE A 11 4.90 9.11 -24.13
C PHE A 11 4.05 9.29 -22.86
N LEU A 12 4.30 10.35 -22.09
CA LEU A 12 3.48 10.75 -20.93
C LEU A 12 2.41 11.77 -21.31
N GLY A 13 2.41 12.25 -22.55
CA GLY A 13 1.48 13.23 -23.10
C GLY A 13 0.23 12.62 -23.75
N GLY A 14 -0.68 13.51 -24.15
CA GLY A 14 -1.95 13.14 -24.76
C GLY A 14 -3.08 12.91 -23.74
N SER A 15 -4.24 12.49 -24.23
CA SER A 15 -5.40 12.23 -23.36
C SER A 15 -5.17 10.99 -22.48
N GLN A 16 -5.81 10.94 -21.31
CA GLN A 16 -5.73 9.76 -20.43
C GLN A 16 -6.15 8.48 -21.16
N THR A 17 -7.18 8.56 -22.00
CA THR A 17 -7.63 7.44 -22.84
C THR A 17 -6.55 7.00 -23.82
N ALA A 18 -5.86 7.94 -24.48
CA ALA A 18 -4.79 7.59 -25.42
C ALA A 18 -3.59 6.92 -24.72
N ARG A 19 -3.20 7.41 -23.53
CA ARG A 19 -2.13 6.81 -22.72
C ARG A 19 -2.47 5.39 -22.34
N LEU A 20 -3.67 5.19 -21.79
CA LEU A 20 -4.16 3.87 -21.41
C LEU A 20 -4.11 2.89 -22.59
N LYS A 21 -4.62 3.29 -23.77
CA LYS A 21 -4.61 2.48 -24.98
C LYS A 21 -3.20 2.08 -25.40
N LEU A 22 -2.28 3.05 -25.47
CA LEU A 22 -0.90 2.77 -25.87
C LEU A 22 -0.21 1.85 -24.85
N TYR A 23 -0.40 2.11 -23.57
CA TYR A 23 0.27 1.35 -22.51
C TYR A 23 -0.19 -0.10 -22.47
N GLN A 24 -1.50 -0.34 -22.61
CA GLN A 24 -2.07 -1.68 -22.74
C GLN A 24 -1.53 -2.41 -23.97
N LEU A 25 -1.49 -1.73 -25.11
CA LEU A 25 -0.99 -2.31 -26.34
C LEU A 25 0.48 -2.71 -26.23
N VAL A 26 1.32 -1.85 -25.65
CA VAL A 26 2.73 -2.17 -25.38
C VAL A 26 2.85 -3.35 -24.40
N ALA A 27 2.05 -3.37 -23.35
CA ALA A 27 2.07 -4.44 -22.34
C ALA A 27 1.55 -5.79 -22.88
N SER A 28 0.58 -5.79 -23.81
CA SER A 28 0.01 -7.02 -24.39
C SER A 28 0.85 -7.63 -25.52
N HIS A 29 1.80 -6.85 -26.09
CA HIS A 29 2.62 -7.28 -27.23
C HIS A 29 4.11 -7.33 -26.85
N PRO A 30 4.64 -8.49 -26.40
CA PRO A 30 6.05 -8.62 -26.02
C PRO A 30 7.03 -8.38 -27.18
N ASP A 31 6.55 -8.38 -28.43
CA ASP A 31 7.36 -8.08 -29.62
C ASP A 31 7.61 -6.57 -29.81
N ILE A 32 6.96 -5.71 -29.03
CA ILE A 32 7.25 -4.28 -28.96
C ILE A 32 8.32 -4.06 -27.90
N ARG A 33 9.54 -3.78 -28.34
CA ARG A 33 10.61 -3.33 -27.45
C ARG A 33 10.49 -1.83 -27.22
N LEU A 34 10.29 -1.40 -25.98
CA LEU A 34 10.11 -0.01 -25.59
C LEU A 34 11.43 0.61 -25.13
N VAL A 35 11.78 1.75 -25.70
CA VAL A 35 12.96 2.54 -25.33
C VAL A 35 12.53 3.94 -24.94
N PHE A 36 12.79 4.34 -23.70
CA PHE A 36 12.65 5.73 -23.28
C PHE A 36 13.87 6.53 -23.72
N VAL A 37 13.67 7.57 -24.51
CA VAL A 37 14.75 8.43 -25.03
C VAL A 37 14.53 9.86 -24.56
N THR A 38 15.09 10.19 -23.40
CA THR A 38 14.79 11.45 -22.70
C THR A 38 15.99 12.36 -22.56
N GLY A 39 15.73 13.67 -22.56
CA GLY A 39 16.72 14.66 -22.16
C GLY A 39 16.94 14.72 -20.65
N ARG A 40 16.13 14.04 -19.84
CA ARG A 40 16.26 14.05 -18.37
C ARG A 40 17.35 13.09 -17.90
N GLY A 41 17.92 13.35 -16.73
CA GLY A 41 18.81 12.39 -16.09
C GLY A 41 18.07 11.16 -15.60
N LEU A 42 18.77 10.03 -15.45
CA LEU A 42 18.17 8.75 -15.08
C LEU A 42 17.32 8.82 -13.80
N GLU A 43 17.75 9.61 -12.81
CA GLU A 43 17.02 9.80 -11.54
C GLU A 43 15.59 10.34 -11.74
N TYR A 44 15.34 11.12 -12.78
CA TYR A 44 13.99 11.61 -13.11
C TYR A 44 13.10 10.55 -13.77
N VAL A 45 13.69 9.50 -14.33
CA VAL A 45 12.96 8.38 -14.92
C VAL A 45 12.57 7.35 -13.86
N LEU A 46 13.34 7.23 -12.77
CA LEU A 46 13.10 6.25 -11.71
C LEU A 46 11.68 6.28 -11.12
N PRO A 47 11.05 7.45 -10.86
CA PRO A 47 9.67 7.49 -10.39
C PRO A 47 8.66 6.90 -11.38
N LEU A 48 8.92 7.01 -12.69
CA LEU A 48 8.07 6.43 -13.74
C LEU A 48 8.17 4.90 -13.73
N LEU A 49 9.38 4.36 -13.54
CA LEU A 49 9.59 2.91 -13.38
C LEU A 49 8.95 2.34 -12.12
N ALA A 50 8.68 3.20 -11.14
CA ALA A 50 7.95 2.82 -9.93
C ALA A 50 6.43 2.89 -10.10
N ASP A 51 5.90 3.55 -11.14
CA ASP A 51 4.48 3.59 -11.43
C ASP A 51 4.07 2.34 -12.22
N PRO A 52 3.34 1.38 -11.60
CA PRO A 52 2.96 0.14 -12.27
C PRO A 52 1.98 0.33 -13.44
N THR A 53 1.42 1.54 -13.62
CA THR A 53 0.54 1.86 -14.75
C THR A 53 1.32 2.26 -16.01
N VAL A 54 2.61 2.58 -15.87
CA VAL A 54 3.49 2.90 -16.99
C VAL A 54 4.21 1.63 -17.44
N PRO A 55 4.19 1.26 -18.73
CA PRO A 55 4.90 0.10 -19.23
C PRO A 55 6.39 0.19 -18.93
N GLN A 56 6.94 -0.90 -18.42
CA GLN A 56 8.37 -1.00 -18.16
C GLN A 56 9.13 -0.95 -19.49
N PRO A 57 10.06 0.00 -19.70
CA PRO A 57 10.88 0.02 -20.90
C PRO A 57 11.92 -1.12 -20.86
N ASP A 58 12.32 -1.62 -22.03
CA ASP A 58 13.45 -2.53 -22.17
C ASP A 58 14.78 -1.79 -21.98
N TYR A 59 14.86 -0.56 -22.49
CA TYR A 59 16.06 0.28 -22.44
C TYR A 59 15.71 1.74 -22.12
N ILE A 60 16.65 2.43 -21.49
CA ILE A 60 16.53 3.86 -21.20
C ILE A 60 17.78 4.54 -21.74
N ILE A 61 17.56 5.52 -22.62
CA ILE A 61 18.53 6.50 -23.06
C ILE A 61 18.21 7.81 -22.35
N ALA A 62 19.02 8.17 -21.36
CA ALA A 62 18.88 9.36 -20.52
C ALA A 62 20.03 10.35 -20.76
N ASP A 63 19.97 11.50 -20.09
CA ASP A 63 20.99 12.55 -20.15
C ASP A 63 21.29 12.99 -21.60
N VAL A 64 20.22 13.11 -22.41
CA VAL A 64 20.31 13.50 -23.83
C VAL A 64 21.14 12.52 -24.67
N GLY A 65 21.22 11.25 -24.27
CA GLY A 65 21.99 10.22 -24.97
C GLY A 65 23.28 9.80 -24.27
N ALA A 66 23.67 10.45 -23.18
CA ALA A 66 24.93 10.17 -22.48
C ALA A 66 24.85 8.98 -21.50
N THR A 67 23.64 8.54 -21.18
CA THR A 67 23.40 7.39 -20.28
C THR A 67 22.52 6.36 -21.00
N VAL A 68 22.97 5.11 -21.07
CA VAL A 68 22.24 4.00 -21.69
C VAL A 68 22.21 2.80 -20.76
N VAL A 69 21.02 2.46 -20.28
CA VAL A 69 20.82 1.38 -19.31
C VAL A 69 19.69 0.45 -19.72
N LEU A 70 19.72 -0.78 -19.19
CA LEU A 70 18.57 -1.68 -19.19
C LEU A 70 17.45 -1.09 -18.32
N GLY A 71 16.21 -1.14 -18.77
CA GLY A 71 15.11 -0.52 -18.04
C GLY A 71 14.80 -1.21 -16.71
N ASP A 72 14.90 -2.53 -16.65
CA ASP A 72 14.56 -3.35 -15.48
C ASP A 72 15.57 -3.23 -14.33
N SER A 73 16.85 -3.36 -14.66
CA SER A 73 17.97 -3.54 -13.74
C SER A 73 18.82 -2.29 -13.62
N GLN A 74 18.62 -1.32 -14.52
CA GLN A 74 19.38 -0.06 -14.60
C GLN A 74 20.88 -0.30 -14.81
N GLN A 75 21.26 -1.51 -15.22
CA GLN A 75 22.64 -1.83 -15.57
C GLN A 75 23.00 -1.16 -16.89
N PRO A 76 24.23 -0.62 -17.01
CA PRO A 76 24.71 -0.07 -18.27
C PRO A 76 24.64 -1.08 -19.41
N VAL A 77 24.27 -0.60 -20.61
CA VAL A 77 24.57 -1.33 -21.84
C VAL A 77 26.06 -1.12 -22.12
N PHE A 78 26.89 -1.99 -21.54
CA PHE A 78 28.34 -1.80 -21.41
C PHE A 78 29.05 -1.39 -22.71
N GLU A 79 28.75 -2.03 -23.84
CA GLU A 79 29.39 -1.71 -25.12
C GLU A 79 29.18 -0.24 -25.53
N ILE A 80 28.00 0.31 -25.25
CA ILE A 80 27.66 1.68 -25.60
C ILE A 80 28.14 2.65 -24.52
N GLN A 81 27.91 2.30 -23.26
CA GLN A 81 28.24 3.15 -22.11
C GLN A 81 29.74 3.33 -21.92
N ASP A 82 30.56 2.28 -22.11
CA ASP A 82 32.02 2.36 -21.96
C ASP A 82 32.65 3.31 -22.98
N ASP A 83 32.12 3.32 -24.22
CA ASP A 83 32.60 4.24 -25.25
C ASP A 83 32.27 5.69 -24.91
N ILE A 84 31.09 5.96 -24.33
CA ILE A 84 30.71 7.30 -23.85
C ILE A 84 31.61 7.72 -22.68
N GLU A 85 31.87 6.82 -21.73
CA GLU A 85 32.73 7.09 -20.57
C GLU A 85 34.16 7.45 -20.99
N ARG A 86 34.70 6.80 -22.04
CA ARG A 86 36.06 7.07 -22.54
C ARG A 86 36.25 8.47 -23.11
N ILE A 87 35.20 9.08 -23.63
CA ILE A 87 35.26 10.38 -24.30
C ILE A 87 34.74 11.53 -23.42
N TRP A 88 34.16 11.23 -22.27
CA TRP A 88 33.68 12.26 -21.35
C TRP A 88 34.81 12.79 -20.46
N PRO A 89 35.16 14.10 -20.49
CA PRO A 89 36.23 14.65 -19.66
C PRO A 89 35.89 14.74 -18.17
N GLY A 90 34.63 14.54 -17.78
CA GLY A 90 34.14 14.62 -16.42
C GLY A 90 33.40 15.93 -16.12
N ASP A 91 32.31 15.84 -15.35
CA ASP A 91 31.42 16.97 -15.02
C ASP A 91 32.18 18.12 -14.35
N ARG A 92 33.09 17.81 -13.42
CA ARG A 92 33.88 18.83 -12.72
C ARG A 92 34.83 19.59 -13.64
N VAL A 93 35.41 18.91 -14.64
CA VAL A 93 36.33 19.55 -15.60
C VAL A 93 35.58 20.57 -16.45
N VAL A 94 34.38 20.21 -16.92
CA VAL A 94 33.51 21.11 -17.67
C VAL A 94 33.04 22.28 -16.81
N ALA A 95 32.56 21.99 -15.59
CA ALA A 95 32.09 23.02 -14.67
C ALA A 95 33.19 24.03 -14.31
N ASP A 96 34.40 23.56 -13.99
CA ASP A 96 35.53 24.43 -13.65
C ASP A 96 35.99 25.29 -14.84
N ALA A 97 35.92 24.75 -16.07
CA ALA A 97 36.29 25.47 -17.29
C ALA A 97 35.31 26.60 -17.68
N LEU A 98 34.05 26.48 -17.28
CA LEU A 98 33.00 27.46 -17.56
C LEU A 98 32.68 28.37 -16.36
N ALA A 99 33.20 28.07 -15.16
CA ALA A 99 32.85 28.75 -13.91
C ALA A 99 33.15 30.26 -13.89
N HIS A 100 34.11 30.74 -14.70
CA HIS A 100 34.44 32.17 -14.78
C HIS A 100 33.46 32.98 -15.63
N LEU A 101 32.53 32.33 -16.34
CA LEU A 101 31.55 32.97 -17.20
C LEU A 101 30.25 33.24 -16.42
N PRO A 102 29.99 34.51 -16.03
CA PRO A 102 28.89 34.83 -15.12
C PRO A 102 27.49 34.66 -15.74
N ALA A 103 27.40 34.59 -17.07
CA ALA A 103 26.15 34.38 -17.80
C ALA A 103 25.68 32.92 -17.77
N LEU A 104 26.55 31.97 -17.41
CA LEU A 104 26.23 30.55 -17.34
C LEU A 104 25.93 30.16 -15.89
N GLN A 105 24.65 29.95 -15.57
CA GLN A 105 24.27 29.47 -14.24
C GLN A 105 24.11 27.96 -14.24
N ARG A 106 25.04 27.23 -13.61
CA ARG A 106 24.97 25.77 -13.53
C ARG A 106 23.68 25.29 -12.85
N GLN A 107 23.06 24.25 -13.40
CA GLN A 107 21.86 23.63 -12.83
C GLN A 107 22.23 22.73 -11.64
N GLU A 108 21.47 22.82 -10.55
CA GLU A 108 21.60 21.97 -9.37
C GLU A 108 20.66 20.75 -9.49
N VAL A 109 20.86 19.95 -10.54
CA VAL A 109 20.06 18.76 -10.81
C VAL A 109 20.96 17.52 -10.97
N PRO A 110 20.46 16.32 -10.64
CA PRO A 110 21.15 15.08 -10.98
C PRO A 110 21.35 14.96 -12.50
N GLN A 111 22.58 14.73 -12.91
CA GLN A 111 22.99 14.57 -14.31
C GLN A 111 24.22 13.67 -14.37
N GLU A 112 24.25 12.76 -15.34
CA GLU A 112 25.38 11.88 -15.58
C GLU A 112 25.95 12.12 -16.98
N ARG A 113 27.27 12.33 -17.08
CA ARG A 113 27.98 12.56 -18.35
C ARG A 113 27.44 13.74 -19.17
N ARG A 114 26.90 14.74 -18.46
CA ARG A 114 26.39 16.00 -19.00
C ARG A 114 26.66 17.11 -17.99
N CYS A 115 26.89 18.32 -18.48
CA CYS A 115 26.91 19.52 -17.64
C CYS A 115 25.92 20.56 -18.18
N SER A 116 24.83 20.79 -17.44
CA SER A 116 23.74 21.70 -17.83
C SER A 116 23.82 23.06 -17.13
N PHE A 117 23.52 24.12 -17.88
CA PHE A 117 23.50 25.51 -17.45
C PHE A 117 22.19 26.20 -17.89
N PHE A 118 21.78 27.23 -17.16
CA PHE A 118 20.81 28.23 -17.60
C PHE A 118 21.55 29.41 -18.23
N CYS A 119 21.18 29.77 -19.46
CA CYS A 119 21.65 30.98 -20.15
C CYS A 119 20.73 31.32 -21.32
N GLU A 120 20.81 32.53 -21.85
CA GLU A 120 20.12 32.90 -23.09
C GLU A 120 20.99 32.51 -24.32
N GLU A 121 20.38 32.39 -25.51
CA GLU A 121 21.10 31.95 -26.72
C GLU A 121 22.30 32.84 -27.06
N HIS A 122 22.16 34.15 -26.82
CA HIS A 122 23.19 35.14 -27.08
C HIS A 122 24.37 35.09 -26.10
N ASP A 123 24.22 34.40 -24.96
CA ASP A 123 25.29 34.20 -23.98
C ASP A 123 26.27 33.09 -24.43
N ILE A 124 25.86 32.25 -25.40
CA ILE A 124 26.74 31.27 -26.04
C ILE A 124 27.53 31.98 -27.13
N ASP A 125 28.63 32.61 -26.75
CA ASP A 125 29.52 33.36 -27.64
C ASP A 125 30.71 32.51 -28.15
N ASP A 126 31.65 33.15 -28.86
CA ASP A 126 32.84 32.46 -29.39
C ASP A 126 33.81 32.00 -28.30
N GLU A 127 33.75 32.54 -27.07
CA GLU A 127 34.53 32.04 -25.94
C GLU A 127 33.96 30.72 -25.43
N VAL A 128 32.64 30.66 -25.19
CA VAL A 128 31.96 29.42 -24.78
C VAL A 128 32.23 28.29 -25.77
N ARG A 129 32.05 28.55 -27.07
CA ARG A 129 32.28 27.54 -28.12
C ARG A 129 33.72 27.04 -28.15
N ARG A 130 34.71 27.94 -28.00
CA ARG A 130 36.13 27.55 -27.94
C ARG A 130 36.46 26.73 -26.70
N ILE A 131 35.87 27.05 -25.54
CA ILE A 131 36.08 26.28 -24.32
C ILE A 131 35.53 24.86 -24.51
N VAL A 132 34.28 24.72 -24.96
CA VAL A 132 33.64 23.41 -25.18
C VAL A 132 34.42 22.59 -26.22
N GLU A 133 34.83 23.20 -27.34
CA GLU A 133 35.64 22.52 -28.36
C GLU A 133 37.01 22.09 -27.82
N SER A 134 37.64 22.90 -26.96
CA SER A 134 38.92 22.54 -26.32
C SER A 134 38.84 21.36 -25.36
N LEU A 135 37.64 21.07 -24.85
CA LEU A 135 37.34 19.92 -24.00
C LEU A 135 36.92 18.69 -24.81
N ASP A 136 36.95 18.78 -26.14
CA ASP A 136 36.48 17.74 -27.07
C ASP A 136 35.03 17.31 -26.75
N CYS A 137 34.16 18.29 -26.51
CA CYS A 137 32.75 18.12 -26.19
C CYS A 137 31.86 18.75 -27.28
N ASP A 138 30.61 18.30 -27.33
CA ASP A 138 29.55 18.93 -28.12
C ASP A 138 28.74 19.89 -27.24
N LEU A 139 28.16 20.91 -27.89
CA LEU A 139 27.27 21.90 -27.27
C LEU A 139 25.85 21.70 -27.82
N LEU A 140 24.88 21.66 -26.92
CA LEU A 140 23.46 21.65 -27.25
C LEU A 140 22.75 22.80 -26.55
N PHE A 141 21.91 23.53 -27.28
CA PHE A 141 21.05 24.57 -26.73
C PHE A 141 19.59 24.24 -27.01
N SER A 142 18.74 24.28 -25.98
CA SER A 142 17.34 23.86 -26.09
C SER A 142 16.38 24.76 -25.31
N ALA A 143 15.12 24.77 -25.76
CA ALA A 143 14.00 25.53 -25.19
C ALA A 143 14.28 27.02 -24.88
N GLY A 144 15.21 27.62 -25.63
CA GLY A 144 15.59 29.03 -25.48
C GLY A 144 16.30 29.39 -24.17
N LYS A 145 16.68 28.42 -23.33
CA LYS A 145 17.29 28.71 -22.02
C LYS A 145 18.25 27.66 -21.45
N TYR A 146 18.28 26.46 -22.01
CA TYR A 146 19.10 25.35 -21.49
C TYR A 146 20.31 25.14 -22.38
N PHE A 147 21.49 25.24 -21.79
CA PHE A 147 22.76 24.93 -22.45
C PHE A 147 23.36 23.67 -21.82
N ASP A 148 23.56 22.63 -22.62
CA ASP A 148 24.14 21.36 -22.24
C ASP A 148 25.49 21.16 -22.92
N VAL A 149 26.49 20.76 -22.13
CA VAL A 149 27.77 20.23 -22.63
C VAL A 149 27.72 18.72 -22.56
N LEU A 150 27.95 18.07 -23.70
CA LEU A 150 27.83 16.63 -23.88
C LEU A 150 29.16 16.03 -24.40
N PRO A 151 29.41 14.73 -24.18
CA PRO A 151 30.54 14.05 -24.80
C PRO A 151 30.42 14.15 -26.32
N LYS A 152 31.54 14.34 -27.02
CA LYS A 152 31.51 14.56 -28.46
C LYS A 152 30.96 13.36 -29.21
N GLY A 153 30.05 13.62 -30.15
CA GLY A 153 29.41 12.54 -30.91
C GLY A 153 28.21 11.92 -30.20
N VAL A 154 27.79 12.42 -29.04
CA VAL A 154 26.70 11.84 -28.23
C VAL A 154 25.47 12.75 -28.26
N ASP A 155 24.36 12.18 -28.72
CA ASP A 155 23.03 12.77 -28.67
C ASP A 155 21.97 11.64 -28.66
N LYS A 156 20.69 11.98 -28.52
CA LYS A 156 19.58 11.01 -28.51
C LYS A 156 19.59 10.10 -29.74
N GLY A 157 19.84 10.64 -30.92
CA GLY A 157 19.72 9.93 -32.20
C GLY A 157 20.89 8.99 -32.46
N ARG A 158 22.12 9.48 -32.30
CA ARG A 158 23.34 8.68 -32.48
C ARG A 158 23.41 7.55 -31.45
N THR A 159 23.07 7.83 -30.20
CA THR A 159 23.02 6.80 -29.16
C THR A 159 21.94 5.76 -29.45
N LEU A 160 20.76 6.18 -29.91
CA LEU A 160 19.70 5.25 -30.35
C LEU A 160 20.15 4.38 -31.53
N GLN A 161 20.83 4.96 -32.52
CA GLN A 161 21.35 4.19 -33.66
C GLN A 161 22.35 3.11 -33.20
N ARG A 162 23.28 3.46 -32.30
CA ARG A 162 24.21 2.49 -31.70
C ARG A 162 23.48 1.39 -30.94
N LEU A 163 22.39 1.72 -30.25
CA LEU A 163 21.54 0.74 -29.56
C LEU A 163 20.83 -0.18 -30.56
N VAL A 164 20.24 0.35 -31.64
CA VAL A 164 19.59 -0.44 -32.69
C VAL A 164 20.58 -1.41 -33.33
N GLU A 165 21.80 -0.96 -33.61
CA GLU A 165 22.91 -1.79 -34.13
C GLU A 165 23.32 -2.88 -33.14
N HIS A 166 23.50 -2.53 -31.85
CA HIS A 166 23.82 -3.48 -30.78
C HIS A 166 22.75 -4.57 -30.62
N LEU A 167 21.47 -4.18 -30.74
CA LEU A 167 20.34 -5.10 -30.64
C LEU A 167 20.04 -5.90 -31.91
N ALA A 168 20.78 -5.64 -33.00
CA ALA A 168 20.55 -6.19 -34.33
C ALA A 168 19.08 -6.08 -34.80
N VAL A 169 18.44 -4.93 -34.50
CA VAL A 169 17.07 -4.63 -34.94
C VAL A 169 17.10 -4.09 -36.36
N ASP A 170 16.19 -4.54 -37.21
CA ASP A 170 16.04 -4.01 -38.57
C ASP A 170 15.60 -2.52 -38.48
N PRO A 171 16.30 -1.57 -39.13
CA PRO A 171 15.89 -0.17 -39.19
C PRO A 171 14.44 0.06 -39.67
N GLU A 172 13.88 -0.86 -40.46
CA GLU A 172 12.47 -0.80 -40.89
C GLU A 172 11.48 -1.06 -39.75
N ASP A 173 11.94 -1.70 -38.67
CA ASP A 173 11.13 -2.05 -37.49
C ASP A 173 11.28 -1.05 -36.33
N VAL A 174 11.95 0.09 -36.56
CA VAL A 174 12.14 1.15 -35.56
C VAL A 174 11.18 2.30 -35.82
N LEU A 175 10.44 2.70 -34.79
CA LEU A 175 9.64 3.93 -34.75
C LEU A 175 10.20 4.89 -33.70
N VAL A 176 10.54 6.11 -34.10
CA VAL A 176 10.89 7.21 -33.19
C VAL A 176 9.71 8.14 -32.96
N ALA A 177 9.50 8.59 -31.73
CA ALA A 177 8.44 9.53 -31.36
C ALA A 177 8.98 10.67 -30.50
N GLY A 178 8.54 11.89 -30.77
CA GLY A 178 8.95 13.11 -30.09
C GLY A 178 8.05 14.29 -30.46
N ASP A 179 8.18 15.37 -29.71
CA ASP A 179 7.38 16.59 -29.84
C ASP A 179 8.21 17.88 -29.86
N THR A 180 9.48 17.83 -29.47
CA THR A 180 10.33 19.03 -29.34
C THR A 180 11.51 19.03 -30.32
N LEU A 181 12.12 20.20 -30.54
CA LEU A 181 13.31 20.30 -31.39
C LEU A 181 14.51 19.48 -30.84
N ASN A 182 14.54 19.21 -29.53
CA ASN A 182 15.56 18.34 -28.91
C ASN A 182 15.48 16.88 -29.41
N ASP A 183 14.35 16.49 -29.99
CA ASP A 183 14.14 15.14 -30.54
C ASP A 183 14.60 15.02 -31.99
N LEU A 184 14.95 16.14 -32.65
CA LEU A 184 15.30 16.19 -34.07
C LEU A 184 16.37 15.16 -34.45
N SER A 185 17.39 14.97 -33.60
CA SER A 185 18.47 14.01 -33.86
C SER A 185 17.95 12.57 -34.04
N MET A 186 16.84 12.19 -33.40
CA MET A 186 16.22 10.88 -33.60
C MET A 186 15.62 10.73 -35.00
N TYR A 187 15.06 11.80 -35.58
CA TYR A 187 14.48 11.77 -36.93
C TYR A 187 15.55 11.79 -38.03
N GLU A 188 16.72 12.38 -37.76
CA GLU A 188 17.85 12.44 -38.70
C GLU A 188 18.53 11.07 -38.92
N THR A 189 18.24 10.07 -38.08
CA THR A 189 18.74 8.68 -38.21
C THR A 189 18.20 7.96 -39.45
N GLY A 190 17.06 8.41 -40.00
CA GLY A 190 16.39 7.76 -41.13
C GLY A 190 15.44 6.63 -40.75
N PHE A 191 15.15 6.41 -39.46
CA PHE A 191 14.08 5.52 -39.01
C PHE A 191 12.68 6.06 -39.37
N LYS A 192 11.64 5.23 -39.23
CA LYS A 192 10.25 5.74 -39.27
C LYS A 192 10.06 6.65 -38.07
N GLY A 193 9.45 7.80 -38.25
CA GLY A 193 9.26 8.78 -37.18
C GLY A 193 7.84 9.30 -37.10
N VAL A 194 7.43 9.72 -35.90
CA VAL A 194 6.20 10.50 -35.69
C VAL A 194 6.48 11.76 -34.89
N CYS A 195 6.15 12.92 -35.46
CA CYS A 195 5.96 14.14 -34.68
C CYS A 195 4.52 14.10 -34.16
N VAL A 196 4.34 13.97 -32.85
CA VAL A 196 2.99 13.86 -32.26
C VAL A 196 2.25 15.20 -32.38
N GLY A 197 0.92 15.19 -32.24
CA GLY A 197 0.13 16.44 -32.25
C GLY A 197 0.63 17.43 -31.19
N ASP A 198 0.45 18.73 -31.47
CA ASP A 198 0.98 19.84 -30.67
C ASP A 198 2.52 19.94 -30.57
N SER A 199 3.26 19.23 -31.44
CA SER A 199 4.72 19.36 -31.58
C SER A 199 5.16 20.81 -31.84
N GLU A 200 6.37 21.14 -31.36
CA GLU A 200 7.01 22.43 -31.59
C GLU A 200 7.13 22.76 -33.09
N ALA A 201 6.84 24.01 -33.45
CA ALA A 201 6.92 24.48 -34.84
C ALA A 201 8.31 24.31 -35.46
N GLY A 202 9.37 24.40 -34.64
CA GLY A 202 10.74 24.17 -35.06
C GLY A 202 10.95 22.73 -35.54
N LEU A 203 10.49 21.75 -34.77
CA LEU A 203 10.58 20.33 -35.12
C LEU A 203 9.77 20.05 -36.39
N LEU A 204 8.52 20.51 -36.47
CA LEU A 204 7.67 20.31 -37.65
C LEU A 204 8.28 20.88 -38.93
N THR A 205 8.91 22.06 -38.84
CA THR A 205 9.60 22.69 -39.97
C THR A 205 10.82 21.88 -40.41
N ALA A 206 11.61 21.40 -39.44
CA ALA A 206 12.81 20.62 -39.72
C ALA A 206 12.48 19.25 -40.34
N THR A 207 11.37 18.63 -39.94
CA THR A 207 10.97 17.29 -40.40
C THR A 207 10.02 17.26 -41.59
N ALA A 208 9.50 18.42 -42.04
CA ALA A 208 8.50 18.52 -43.10
C ALA A 208 8.87 17.83 -44.43
N ASN A 209 10.16 17.74 -44.74
CA ASN A 209 10.66 17.12 -45.98
C ASN A 209 11.19 15.69 -45.78
N LEU A 210 11.09 15.13 -44.58
CA LEU A 210 11.55 13.78 -44.29
C LEU A 210 10.46 12.77 -44.66
N ALA A 211 10.67 12.02 -45.76
CA ALA A 211 9.66 11.13 -46.35
C ALA A 211 9.18 10.00 -45.42
N ARG A 212 9.94 9.68 -44.36
CA ARG A 212 9.64 8.63 -43.38
C ARG A 212 9.05 9.16 -42.07
N VAL A 213 8.70 10.44 -42.02
CA VAL A 213 8.14 11.08 -40.82
C VAL A 213 6.66 11.37 -41.03
N TYR A 214 5.83 10.88 -40.10
CA TYR A 214 4.42 11.16 -40.02
C TYR A 214 4.17 12.33 -39.06
N HIS A 215 3.34 13.29 -39.45
CA HIS A 215 2.90 14.39 -38.58
C HIS A 215 1.49 14.07 -38.09
N ALA A 216 1.37 13.65 -36.83
CA ALA A 216 0.11 13.21 -36.27
C ALA A 216 -0.81 14.38 -35.91
N THR A 217 -2.11 14.11 -35.89
CA THR A 217 -3.09 15.12 -35.44
C THR A 217 -3.30 15.07 -33.93
N SER A 218 -3.26 13.88 -33.33
CA SER A 218 -3.47 13.67 -31.91
C SER A 218 -2.18 13.90 -31.12
N PRO A 219 -2.24 14.58 -29.96
CA PRO A 219 -1.07 14.83 -29.12
C PRO A 219 -0.58 13.58 -28.39
N GLY A 220 0.71 13.58 -28.05
CA GLY A 220 1.39 12.54 -27.28
C GLY A 220 1.12 11.11 -27.75
N THR A 221 0.75 10.25 -26.80
CA THR A 221 0.44 8.83 -27.05
C THR A 221 -0.62 8.59 -28.14
N GLY A 222 -1.55 9.52 -28.34
CA GLY A 222 -2.51 9.46 -29.43
C GLY A 222 -1.85 9.52 -30.81
N GLY A 223 -0.81 10.35 -30.95
CA GLY A 223 -0.04 10.45 -32.19
C GLY A 223 0.80 9.19 -32.46
N ILE A 224 1.31 8.54 -31.41
CA ILE A 224 2.01 7.25 -31.53
C ILE A 224 1.06 6.17 -32.07
N LEU A 225 -0.17 6.12 -31.56
CA LEU A 225 -1.20 5.19 -32.05
C LEU A 225 -1.58 5.45 -33.51
N GLU A 226 -1.69 6.72 -33.93
CA GLU A 226 -1.89 7.06 -35.35
C GLU A 226 -0.73 6.53 -36.23
N ALA A 227 0.51 6.69 -35.76
CA ALA A 227 1.69 6.23 -36.49
C ALA A 227 1.76 4.70 -36.61
N PHE A 228 1.32 3.95 -35.60
CA PHE A 228 1.21 2.49 -35.69
C PHE A 228 0.29 2.07 -36.84
N GLY A 229 -0.86 2.74 -36.98
CA GLY A 229 -1.79 2.52 -38.10
C GLY A 229 -1.22 2.97 -39.44
N TYR A 230 -0.57 4.14 -39.49
CA TYR A 230 0.00 4.70 -40.73
C TYR A 230 1.13 3.85 -41.31
N PHE A 231 2.08 3.40 -40.48
CA PHE A 231 3.22 2.60 -40.93
C PHE A 231 2.92 1.09 -41.00
N GLY A 232 1.70 0.67 -40.64
CA GLY A 232 1.26 -0.71 -40.72
C GLY A 232 1.95 -1.66 -39.73
N PHE A 233 2.41 -1.13 -38.59
CA PHE A 233 3.01 -1.96 -37.53
C PHE A 233 1.99 -2.91 -36.89
N LEU A 234 0.74 -2.46 -36.83
CA LEU A 234 -0.44 -3.24 -36.46
C LEU A 234 -1.50 -2.80 -37.47
N GLY A 235 -2.07 -3.72 -38.26
CA GLY A 235 -3.13 -3.36 -39.23
C GLY A 235 -4.25 -2.55 -38.55
N SER A 236 -5.02 -1.75 -39.29
CA SER A 236 -6.03 -0.85 -38.71
C SER A 236 -7.06 -1.56 -37.82
N GLU A 237 -7.27 -2.87 -38.00
CA GLU A 237 -8.13 -3.70 -37.15
C GLU A 237 -7.45 -4.19 -35.85
N GLY A 238 -6.11 -4.26 -35.79
CA GLY A 238 -5.35 -4.76 -34.64
C GLY A 238 -5.24 -3.77 -33.47
N VAL A 239 -5.26 -2.45 -33.75
CA VAL A 239 -5.23 -1.41 -32.70
C VAL A 239 -6.61 -1.28 -32.02
N ASP A 240 -7.70 -1.52 -32.75
CA ASP A 240 -9.07 -1.45 -32.22
C ASP A 240 -9.57 -2.79 -31.64
N ALA A 241 -9.02 -3.95 -32.06
CA ALA A 241 -9.43 -5.27 -31.59
C ALA A 241 -8.79 -5.71 -30.25
N GLU A 242 -7.68 -5.08 -29.84
CA GLU A 242 -6.94 -5.39 -28.61
C GLU A 242 -7.40 -4.57 -27.39
N LEU A 243 -8.35 -3.67 -27.60
CA LEU A 243 -9.04 -3.02 -26.48
C LEU A 243 -9.88 -4.09 -25.80
N SER A 244 -9.47 -4.52 -24.59
CA SER A 244 -10.47 -5.02 -23.65
C SER A 244 -11.53 -3.92 -23.58
N PRO A 245 -12.80 -4.19 -23.96
CA PRO A 245 -13.83 -3.18 -23.87
C PRO A 245 -13.79 -2.70 -22.42
N VAL A 246 -13.67 -1.39 -22.22
CA VAL A 246 -13.93 -0.75 -20.92
C VAL A 246 -15.18 -1.46 -20.41
N SER A 247 -15.02 -2.28 -19.36
CA SER A 247 -16.09 -3.16 -18.91
C SER A 247 -17.34 -2.31 -18.76
N GLU A 248 -18.47 -2.75 -19.34
CA GLU A 248 -19.71 -1.99 -19.17
C GLU A 248 -19.87 -1.72 -17.67
N PRO A 249 -20.01 -0.44 -17.26
CA PRO A 249 -20.03 -0.10 -15.86
C PRO A 249 -21.06 -0.95 -15.12
N GLY A 250 -20.66 -1.47 -13.97
CA GLY A 250 -21.53 -2.21 -13.07
C GLY A 250 -22.61 -1.33 -12.46
N LYS A 251 -23.25 -1.82 -11.41
CA LYS A 251 -24.44 -1.17 -10.82
C LYS A 251 -24.22 -0.69 -9.38
N SER A 252 -23.02 -0.87 -8.82
CA SER A 252 -22.74 -0.60 -7.42
C SER A 252 -22.03 0.74 -7.24
N ASP A 253 -22.66 1.66 -6.53
CA ASP A 253 -22.08 2.96 -6.15
C ASP A 253 -20.97 2.80 -5.10
N LEU A 254 -21.01 1.71 -4.33
CA LEU A 254 -19.99 1.31 -3.36
C LEU A 254 -19.60 -0.16 -3.58
N VAL A 255 -18.32 -0.39 -3.85
CA VAL A 255 -17.73 -1.72 -3.97
C VAL A 255 -16.72 -1.90 -2.84
N ILE A 256 -16.99 -2.86 -1.94
CA ILE A 256 -16.01 -3.29 -0.93
C ILE A 256 -15.14 -4.36 -1.55
N VAL A 257 -13.81 -4.19 -1.50
CA VAL A 257 -12.84 -5.18 -1.95
C VAL A 257 -12.07 -5.69 -0.74
N TYR A 258 -12.34 -6.93 -0.35
CA TYR A 258 -11.71 -7.54 0.83
C TYR A 258 -11.42 -9.01 0.57
N HIS A 259 -10.28 -9.51 1.05
CA HIS A 259 -9.85 -10.89 0.80
C HIS A 259 -10.74 -11.96 1.45
N ARG A 260 -11.83 -11.63 2.14
CA ARG A 260 -12.76 -12.61 2.72
C ARG A 260 -14.19 -12.29 2.34
N LEU A 261 -14.96 -13.34 2.08
CA LEU A 261 -16.40 -13.23 1.92
C LEU A 261 -17.07 -12.71 3.20
N PRO A 262 -18.23 -12.02 3.07
CA PRO A 262 -18.98 -11.50 4.20
C PRO A 262 -19.75 -12.59 4.99
N TYR A 263 -19.64 -13.84 4.55
CA TYR A 263 -20.26 -15.01 5.15
C TYR A 263 -19.30 -16.21 5.11
N GLU A 264 -19.61 -17.25 5.89
CA GLU A 264 -18.94 -18.54 5.82
C GLU A 264 -19.79 -19.53 5.00
N GLU A 265 -19.10 -20.34 4.20
CA GLU A 265 -19.71 -21.46 3.51
C GLU A 265 -19.36 -22.76 4.23
N PHE A 266 -20.34 -23.65 4.34
CA PHE A 266 -20.16 -24.97 4.94
C PHE A 266 -21.07 -25.98 4.24
N ILE A 267 -20.70 -27.25 4.30
CA ILE A 267 -21.51 -28.35 3.76
C ILE A 267 -22.37 -28.90 4.89
N GLU A 268 -23.68 -28.94 4.69
CA GLU A 268 -24.65 -29.59 5.59
C GLU A 268 -25.58 -30.45 4.73
N ASP A 269 -25.71 -31.73 5.08
CA ASP A 269 -26.50 -32.73 4.33
C ASP A 269 -26.11 -32.87 2.83
N GLY A 270 -24.85 -32.56 2.50
CA GLY A 270 -24.35 -32.59 1.11
C GLY A 270 -24.66 -31.33 0.31
N GLU A 271 -25.36 -30.36 0.88
CA GLU A 271 -25.65 -29.06 0.27
C GLU A 271 -24.74 -27.97 0.85
N ARG A 272 -24.29 -27.05 -0.01
CA ARG A 272 -23.52 -25.87 0.41
C ARG A 272 -24.48 -24.85 1.03
N LYS A 273 -24.33 -24.60 2.32
CA LYS A 273 -25.08 -23.58 3.06
C LYS A 273 -24.17 -22.44 3.47
N ARG A 274 -24.78 -21.28 3.68
CA ARG A 274 -24.12 -20.04 4.10
C ARG A 274 -24.56 -19.69 5.51
N ARG A 275 -23.63 -19.18 6.33
CA ARG A 275 -23.93 -18.62 7.65
C ARG A 275 -23.12 -17.36 7.88
N ARG A 276 -23.53 -16.58 8.89
CA ARG A 276 -22.70 -15.47 9.37
C ARG A 276 -21.34 -15.98 9.85
N PRO A 277 -20.25 -15.22 9.63
CA PRO A 277 -18.93 -15.64 10.06
C PRO A 277 -18.88 -15.91 11.57
N LYS A 278 -18.21 -17.01 11.96
CA LYS A 278 -18.09 -17.45 13.37
C LYS A 278 -17.22 -16.53 14.22
N SER A 279 -16.36 -15.73 13.59
CA SER A 279 -15.68 -14.62 14.25
C SER A 279 -16.41 -13.34 13.89
N PRO A 280 -17.34 -12.86 14.73
CA PRO A 280 -18.01 -11.60 14.47
C PRO A 280 -17.12 -10.42 14.90
N ASN A 281 -15.99 -10.69 15.57
CA ASN A 281 -14.91 -9.74 15.79
C ASN A 281 -14.13 -9.57 14.50
N GLY A 282 -14.15 -8.36 13.95
CA GLY A 282 -13.47 -8.00 12.72
C GLY A 282 -14.19 -6.87 12.01
N ILE A 283 -13.59 -6.39 10.93
CA ILE A 283 -14.15 -5.26 10.16
C ILE A 283 -15.42 -5.65 9.37
N ILE A 284 -15.66 -6.94 9.12
CA ILE A 284 -16.74 -7.41 8.23
C ILE A 284 -18.13 -6.88 8.64
N PRO A 285 -18.61 -7.05 9.90
CA PRO A 285 -19.92 -6.52 10.29
C PRO A 285 -20.04 -5.00 10.11
N THR A 286 -18.93 -4.27 10.29
CA THR A 286 -18.88 -2.83 10.05
C THR A 286 -19.07 -2.50 8.58
N LEU A 287 -18.32 -3.17 7.71
CA LEU A 287 -18.41 -2.93 6.27
C LEU A 287 -19.81 -3.28 5.76
N LEU A 288 -20.41 -4.36 6.29
CA LEU A 288 -21.80 -4.71 6.00
C LEU A 288 -22.80 -3.63 6.40
N SER A 289 -22.57 -2.93 7.51
CA SER A 289 -23.48 -1.88 8.00
C SER A 289 -23.68 -0.72 7.00
N PHE A 290 -22.72 -0.50 6.09
CA PHE A 290 -22.86 0.52 5.04
C PHE A 290 -23.93 0.20 4.00
N PHE A 291 -24.42 -1.04 3.95
CA PHE A 291 -25.48 -1.50 3.05
C PHE A 291 -26.83 -1.68 3.76
N ALA A 292 -26.91 -1.40 5.07
CA ALA A 292 -28.11 -1.60 5.87
C ALA A 292 -29.28 -0.67 5.48
N ASP A 293 -29.00 0.45 4.81
CA ASP A 293 -30.01 1.36 4.26
C ASP A 293 -30.59 0.90 2.91
N GLY A 294 -30.15 -0.28 2.41
CA GLY A 294 -30.62 -0.87 1.17
C GLY A 294 -30.07 -0.20 -0.10
N LYS A 295 -28.94 0.50 -0.03
CA LYS A 295 -28.22 0.97 -1.23
C LYS A 295 -27.66 -0.22 -2.03
N PRO A 296 -27.59 -0.13 -3.37
CA PRO A 296 -26.89 -1.12 -4.19
C PRO A 296 -25.41 -1.18 -3.83
N GLY A 297 -24.88 -2.39 -3.72
CA GLY A 297 -23.50 -2.60 -3.30
C GLY A 297 -22.94 -3.92 -3.78
N SER A 298 -21.62 -3.97 -3.92
CA SER A 298 -20.91 -5.21 -4.23
C SER A 298 -19.80 -5.48 -3.23
N TRP A 299 -19.56 -6.74 -2.95
CA TRP A 299 -18.49 -7.25 -2.10
C TRP A 299 -17.61 -8.20 -2.89
N VAL A 300 -16.43 -7.75 -3.28
CA VAL A 300 -15.45 -8.55 -4.01
C VAL A 300 -14.56 -9.29 -3.03
N ALA A 301 -14.56 -10.63 -3.12
CA ALA A 301 -13.73 -11.51 -2.30
C ALA A 301 -13.38 -12.81 -3.04
N TRP A 302 -12.29 -13.48 -2.64
CA TRP A 302 -11.95 -14.76 -3.25
C TRP A 302 -12.80 -15.92 -2.71
N ALA A 303 -12.99 -16.94 -3.55
CA ALA A 303 -13.53 -18.24 -3.19
C ALA A 303 -12.75 -19.34 -3.92
N ILE A 304 -12.59 -20.50 -3.28
CA ILE A 304 -11.95 -21.64 -3.93
C ILE A 304 -12.84 -22.16 -5.05
N ASP A 305 -12.25 -22.28 -6.22
CA ASP A 305 -12.77 -23.06 -7.35
C ASP A 305 -11.94 -24.34 -7.48
N ALA A 306 -12.59 -25.48 -7.24
CA ALA A 306 -11.93 -26.78 -7.20
C ALA A 306 -12.82 -27.90 -7.76
N PRO A 307 -12.24 -28.91 -8.43
CA PRO A 307 -12.97 -30.08 -8.88
C PRO A 307 -13.71 -30.76 -7.71
N GLY A 308 -15.03 -30.89 -7.83
CA GLY A 308 -15.89 -31.46 -6.79
C GLY A 308 -16.72 -30.45 -5.99
N LEU A 309 -16.53 -29.14 -6.19
CA LEU A 309 -17.35 -28.09 -5.57
C LEU A 309 -18.54 -27.61 -6.43
N GLY A 310 -18.75 -28.22 -7.60
CA GLY A 310 -19.79 -27.83 -8.56
C GLY A 310 -19.33 -26.73 -9.52
N GLU A 311 -20.28 -26.15 -10.27
CA GLU A 311 -20.03 -24.97 -11.11
C GLU A 311 -19.77 -23.75 -10.22
N PHE A 312 -18.78 -22.94 -10.59
CA PHE A 312 -18.41 -21.76 -9.81
C PHE A 312 -19.46 -20.65 -9.97
N GLU A 313 -20.23 -20.38 -8.92
CA GLU A 313 -21.12 -19.20 -8.88
C GLU A 313 -20.28 -17.93 -8.70
N VAL A 314 -20.24 -17.08 -9.73
CA VAL A 314 -19.55 -15.78 -9.69
C VAL A 314 -20.23 -14.80 -8.72
N HIS A 315 -21.57 -14.81 -8.67
CA HIS A 315 -22.34 -13.91 -7.81
C HIS A 315 -23.19 -14.68 -6.83
N THR A 316 -23.21 -14.20 -5.60
CA THR A 316 -23.95 -14.83 -4.51
C THR A 316 -24.64 -13.79 -3.63
N GLU A 317 -25.84 -14.14 -3.15
CA GLU A 317 -26.53 -13.35 -2.13
C GLU A 317 -25.79 -13.42 -0.78
N VAL A 318 -25.78 -12.30 -0.05
CA VAL A 318 -25.14 -12.17 1.27
C VAL A 318 -26.13 -12.44 2.41
N ASP A 319 -27.01 -11.49 2.70
CA ASP A 319 -28.10 -11.60 3.69
C ASP A 319 -29.24 -10.72 3.18
N VAL A 320 -30.09 -11.26 2.30
CA VAL A 320 -31.13 -10.49 1.59
C VAL A 320 -32.11 -9.81 2.55
N GLN A 321 -32.26 -10.33 3.77
CA GLN A 321 -33.13 -9.73 4.78
C GLN A 321 -32.56 -8.42 5.33
N HIS A 322 -31.24 -8.32 5.49
CA HIS A 322 -30.58 -7.15 6.08
C HIS A 322 -29.94 -6.24 5.03
N TYR A 323 -29.50 -6.81 3.91
CA TYR A 323 -28.76 -6.15 2.83
C TYR A 323 -29.33 -6.56 1.46
N PRO A 324 -30.59 -6.17 1.14
CA PRO A 324 -31.33 -6.72 0.00
C PRO A 324 -30.73 -6.41 -1.38
N LYS A 325 -29.81 -5.45 -1.48
CA LYS A 325 -29.15 -5.06 -2.72
C LYS A 325 -27.62 -5.24 -2.68
N LEU A 326 -27.12 -6.02 -1.71
CA LEU A 326 -25.71 -6.39 -1.62
C LEU A 326 -25.49 -7.76 -2.25
N VAL A 327 -24.57 -7.80 -3.21
CA VAL A 327 -24.11 -9.03 -3.86
C VAL A 327 -22.66 -9.28 -3.50
N ALA A 328 -22.27 -10.53 -3.28
CA ALA A 328 -20.87 -10.91 -3.22
C ALA A 328 -20.41 -11.36 -4.61
N ALA A 329 -19.40 -10.68 -5.15
CA ALA A 329 -18.70 -11.03 -6.37
C ALA A 329 -17.47 -11.88 -6.00
N ARG A 330 -17.45 -13.12 -6.47
CA ARG A 330 -16.48 -14.14 -6.06
C ARG A 330 -15.37 -14.23 -7.09
N VAL A 331 -14.13 -13.96 -6.66
CA VAL A 331 -12.92 -14.17 -7.45
C VAL A 331 -12.52 -15.63 -7.33
N ALA A 332 -12.58 -16.36 -8.45
CA ALA A 332 -12.21 -17.78 -8.51
C ALA A 332 -10.68 -17.94 -8.35
N LEU A 333 -10.27 -18.67 -7.30
CA LEU A 333 -8.89 -19.05 -7.06
C LEU A 333 -8.78 -20.57 -6.87
N THR A 334 -7.72 -21.17 -7.37
CA THR A 334 -7.37 -22.56 -7.07
C THR A 334 -6.87 -22.72 -5.64
N GLU A 335 -6.85 -23.96 -5.13
CA GLU A 335 -6.30 -24.24 -3.79
C GLU A 335 -4.81 -23.85 -3.67
N ASP A 336 -4.04 -24.03 -4.75
CA ASP A 336 -2.62 -23.69 -4.81
C ASP A 336 -2.39 -22.18 -4.80
N GLU A 337 -3.20 -21.42 -5.57
CA GLU A 337 -3.17 -19.96 -5.52
C GLU A 337 -3.50 -19.44 -4.12
N VAL A 338 -4.50 -19.99 -3.43
CA VAL A 338 -4.83 -19.60 -2.04
C VAL A 338 -3.69 -19.94 -1.07
N GLU A 339 -3.05 -21.09 -1.24
CA GLU A 339 -1.88 -21.49 -0.44
C GLU A 339 -0.72 -20.49 -0.63
N ILE A 340 -0.40 -20.14 -1.87
CA ILE A 340 0.69 -19.22 -2.20
C ILE A 340 0.35 -17.78 -1.79
N PHE A 341 -0.75 -17.22 -2.31
CA PHE A 341 -1.14 -15.82 -2.10
C PHE A 341 -1.38 -15.49 -0.62
N TYR A 342 -2.20 -16.29 0.06
CA TYR A 342 -2.73 -15.95 1.38
C TYR A 342 -1.98 -16.60 2.53
N LYS A 343 -1.67 -17.91 2.45
CA LYS A 343 -1.09 -18.64 3.58
C LYS A 343 0.43 -18.53 3.65
N ARG A 344 1.11 -18.45 2.50
CA ARG A 344 2.58 -18.30 2.42
C ARG A 344 2.99 -16.87 2.19
N PHE A 345 2.89 -16.35 0.96
CA PHE A 345 3.44 -15.06 0.57
C PHE A 345 3.03 -13.91 1.50
N SER A 346 1.72 -13.75 1.73
CA SER A 346 1.20 -12.73 2.64
C SER A 346 1.64 -12.88 4.12
N LYS A 347 2.00 -14.09 4.58
CA LYS A 347 2.38 -14.36 5.98
C LYS A 347 3.88 -14.54 6.20
N GLU A 348 4.62 -14.89 5.17
CA GLU A 348 6.06 -15.10 5.18
C GLU A 348 6.79 -13.86 4.69
N ALA A 349 6.26 -13.11 3.72
CA ALA A 349 6.89 -11.88 3.23
C ALA A 349 6.36 -10.64 3.96
N PHE A 350 5.04 -10.40 3.90
CA PHE A 350 4.47 -9.12 4.34
C PHE A 350 4.22 -9.06 5.84
N TRP A 351 3.60 -10.08 6.44
CA TRP A 351 3.25 -10.05 7.85
C TRP A 351 4.44 -9.76 8.79
N PRO A 352 5.62 -10.39 8.63
CA PRO A 352 6.76 -10.11 9.49
C PRO A 352 7.30 -8.70 9.28
N THR A 353 7.49 -8.27 8.03
CA THR A 353 7.98 -6.93 7.69
C THR A 353 7.04 -5.82 8.19
N LEU A 354 5.73 -5.98 7.99
CA LEU A 354 4.72 -5.03 8.47
C LEU A 354 4.76 -4.86 9.99
N HIS A 355 5.14 -5.90 10.73
CA HIS A 355 5.24 -5.86 12.19
C HIS A 355 6.68 -5.69 12.68
N THR A 356 7.59 -5.21 11.83
CA THR A 356 8.99 -4.90 12.16
C THR A 356 9.89 -6.09 12.50
N PHE A 357 9.49 -7.30 12.12
CA PHE A 357 10.28 -8.54 12.22
C PHE A 357 10.84 -8.95 10.85
N TRP A 358 11.52 -8.03 10.17
CA TRP A 358 12.01 -8.22 8.80
C TRP A 358 13.01 -9.38 8.69
N GLU A 359 13.70 -9.74 9.78
CA GLU A 359 14.62 -10.87 9.84
C GLU A 359 13.92 -12.23 9.67
N ARG A 360 12.59 -12.27 9.83
CA ARG A 360 11.76 -13.46 9.62
C ARG A 360 11.13 -13.49 8.23
N ALA A 361 11.32 -12.45 7.42
CA ALA A 361 10.67 -12.34 6.12
C ALA A 361 11.34 -13.25 5.09
N ILE A 362 10.52 -13.94 4.28
CA ILE A 362 10.97 -14.75 3.15
C ILE A 362 10.40 -14.15 1.86
N PHE A 363 11.29 -13.79 0.94
CA PHE A 363 10.92 -13.25 -0.36
C PHE A 363 11.11 -14.29 -1.45
N ASN A 364 10.05 -14.55 -2.22
CA ASN A 364 10.04 -15.51 -3.31
C ASN A 364 9.38 -14.86 -4.54
N GLU A 365 10.10 -14.80 -5.65
CA GLU A 365 9.66 -14.14 -6.88
C GLU A 365 8.47 -14.85 -7.54
N SER A 366 8.47 -16.18 -7.61
CA SER A 366 7.34 -16.91 -8.20
C SER A 366 6.06 -16.79 -7.36
N HIS A 367 6.19 -16.60 -6.04
CA HIS A 367 5.04 -16.28 -5.20
C HIS A 367 4.52 -14.85 -5.42
N TRP A 368 5.40 -13.90 -5.73
CA TRP A 368 5.01 -12.54 -6.09
C TRP A 368 4.23 -12.49 -7.40
N GLU A 369 4.63 -13.26 -8.41
CA GLU A 369 3.89 -13.39 -9.68
C GLU A 369 2.44 -13.84 -9.43
N VAL A 370 2.23 -14.86 -8.59
CA VAL A 370 0.89 -15.30 -8.17
C VAL A 370 0.15 -14.18 -7.43
N PHE A 371 0.83 -13.42 -6.58
CA PHE A 371 0.22 -12.29 -5.87
C PHE A 371 -0.28 -11.20 -6.84
N LEU A 372 0.52 -10.87 -7.85
CA LEU A 372 0.14 -9.91 -8.90
C LEU A 372 -1.08 -10.40 -9.69
N GLU A 373 -1.07 -11.66 -10.13
CA GLU A 373 -2.17 -12.26 -10.89
C GLU A 373 -3.47 -12.28 -10.08
N VAL A 374 -3.42 -12.67 -8.81
CA VAL A 374 -4.59 -12.62 -7.92
C VAL A 374 -5.09 -11.18 -7.77
N ASN A 375 -4.21 -10.20 -7.53
CA ASN A 375 -4.59 -8.80 -7.40
C ASN A 375 -5.22 -8.23 -8.69
N ARG A 376 -4.75 -8.67 -9.86
CA ARG A 376 -5.34 -8.31 -11.16
C ARG A 376 -6.78 -8.80 -11.27
N ARG A 377 -7.05 -10.07 -10.96
CA ARG A 377 -8.43 -10.61 -10.96
C ARG A 377 -9.35 -9.90 -9.96
N PHE A 378 -8.83 -9.49 -8.80
CA PHE A 378 -9.57 -8.65 -7.85
C PHE A 378 -9.92 -7.28 -8.43
N ALA A 379 -8.99 -6.64 -9.14
CA ALA A 379 -9.23 -5.36 -9.79
C ALA A 379 -10.23 -5.46 -10.95
N GLU A 380 -10.14 -6.51 -11.77
CA GLU A 380 -11.08 -6.80 -12.85
C GLU A 380 -12.49 -7.02 -12.31
N SER A 381 -12.63 -7.83 -11.25
CA SER A 381 -13.91 -8.04 -10.59
C SER A 381 -14.45 -6.72 -10.00
N ALA A 382 -13.62 -5.93 -9.33
CA ALA A 382 -14.05 -4.63 -8.80
C ALA A 382 -14.47 -3.65 -9.92
N ALA A 383 -13.77 -3.65 -11.05
CA ALA A 383 -14.08 -2.82 -12.21
C ALA A 383 -15.44 -3.17 -12.84
N ALA A 384 -15.75 -4.47 -12.93
CA ALA A 384 -17.02 -4.98 -13.47
C ALA A 384 -18.22 -4.68 -12.54
N GLU A 385 -18.00 -4.60 -11.23
CA GLU A 385 -19.06 -4.33 -10.25
C GLU A 385 -19.36 -2.83 -10.08
N ALA A 386 -18.33 -1.99 -10.21
CA ALA A 386 -18.41 -0.56 -9.96
C ALA A 386 -19.28 0.17 -10.99
N ALA A 387 -20.24 0.97 -10.53
CA ALA A 387 -20.94 1.93 -11.37
C ALA A 387 -20.02 3.11 -11.78
N ASP A 388 -20.47 3.95 -12.70
CA ASP A 388 -19.76 5.19 -13.07
C ASP A 388 -19.51 6.07 -11.85
N ASN A 389 -18.27 6.52 -11.66
CA ASN A 389 -17.82 7.34 -10.53
C ASN A 389 -18.06 6.70 -9.14
N ALA A 390 -18.19 5.37 -9.08
CA ALA A 390 -18.37 4.66 -7.81
C ALA A 390 -17.18 4.84 -6.86
N VAL A 391 -17.40 4.53 -5.59
CA VAL A 391 -16.33 4.37 -4.61
C VAL A 391 -15.94 2.90 -4.54
N VAL A 392 -14.69 2.60 -4.81
CA VAL A 392 -14.10 1.27 -4.59
C VAL A 392 -13.22 1.34 -3.34
N TRP A 393 -13.66 0.65 -2.28
CA TRP A 393 -13.00 0.66 -0.99
C TRP A 393 -12.26 -0.65 -0.74
N ILE A 394 -10.94 -0.60 -0.85
CA ILE A 394 -10.00 -1.72 -0.77
C ILE A 394 -9.46 -1.84 0.65
N HIS A 395 -9.36 -3.08 1.14
CA HIS A 395 -8.96 -3.36 2.51
C HIS A 395 -7.75 -4.29 2.63
N ASP A 396 -6.75 -3.77 3.34
CA ASP A 396 -5.56 -4.45 3.84
C ASP A 396 -4.51 -4.91 2.81
N TYR A 397 -3.35 -5.29 3.35
CA TYR A 397 -2.12 -5.53 2.62
C TYR A 397 -2.17 -6.67 1.59
N ASN A 398 -3.15 -7.57 1.66
CA ASN A 398 -3.33 -8.63 0.68
C ASN A 398 -3.69 -8.08 -0.71
N LEU A 399 -4.13 -6.83 -0.79
CA LEU A 399 -4.67 -6.22 -2.01
C LEU A 399 -3.90 -4.95 -2.42
N TRP A 400 -2.61 -4.88 -2.06
CA TRP A 400 -1.76 -3.71 -2.35
C TRP A 400 -1.61 -3.36 -3.82
N MET A 401 -1.81 -4.32 -4.73
CA MET A 401 -1.67 -4.09 -6.18
C MET A 401 -2.99 -3.84 -6.90
N VAL A 402 -4.14 -4.02 -6.22
CA VAL A 402 -5.46 -3.71 -6.79
C VAL A 402 -5.58 -2.24 -7.24
N PRO A 403 -5.11 -1.21 -6.49
CA PRO A 403 -5.25 0.18 -6.93
C PRO A 403 -4.62 0.48 -8.29
N ALA A 404 -3.45 -0.09 -8.60
CA ALA A 404 -2.78 0.06 -9.89
C ALA A 404 -3.64 -0.45 -11.05
N TYR A 405 -4.01 -1.72 -10.98
CA TYR A 405 -4.81 -2.36 -12.02
C TYR A 405 -6.21 -1.73 -12.13
N LEU A 406 -6.82 -1.36 -11.02
CA LEU A 406 -8.14 -0.73 -11.04
C LEU A 406 -8.10 0.67 -11.65
N ARG A 407 -7.05 1.46 -11.37
CA ARG A 407 -6.92 2.81 -11.96
C ARG A 407 -6.78 2.74 -13.48
N GLU A 408 -6.06 1.73 -13.97
CA GLU A 408 -5.94 1.44 -15.40
C GLU A 408 -7.33 1.12 -16.01
N LEU A 409 -8.08 0.21 -15.40
CA LEU A 409 -9.39 -0.23 -15.91
C LEU A 409 -10.49 0.84 -15.76
N ARG A 410 -10.46 1.62 -14.67
CA ARG A 410 -11.53 2.53 -14.24
C ARG A 410 -10.94 3.85 -13.75
N PRO A 411 -10.51 4.73 -14.67
CA PRO A 411 -9.96 6.03 -14.28
C PRO A 411 -10.99 6.94 -13.59
N ASP A 412 -12.29 6.70 -13.77
CA ASP A 412 -13.40 7.47 -13.24
C ASP A 412 -13.70 7.20 -11.75
N VAL A 413 -13.36 6.03 -11.22
CA VAL A 413 -13.75 5.64 -9.86
C VAL A 413 -12.90 6.32 -8.79
N THR A 414 -13.50 6.52 -7.61
CA THR A 414 -12.78 6.94 -6.41
C THR A 414 -12.21 5.70 -5.73
N ILE A 415 -10.87 5.58 -5.71
CA ILE A 415 -10.17 4.45 -5.09
C ILE A 415 -9.81 4.84 -3.65
N ALA A 416 -10.41 4.16 -2.68
CA ALA A 416 -10.09 4.32 -1.27
C ALA A 416 -9.39 3.05 -0.75
N PHE A 417 -8.33 3.21 0.04
CA PHE A 417 -7.61 2.09 0.65
C PHE A 417 -7.61 2.24 2.17
N PHE A 418 -7.83 1.16 2.92
CA PHE A 418 -7.67 1.15 4.36
C PHE A 418 -6.72 0.03 4.82
N HIS A 419 -5.63 0.43 5.49
CA HIS A 419 -4.59 -0.47 5.98
C HIS A 419 -4.87 -0.87 7.44
N HIS A 420 -5.24 -2.14 7.68
CA HIS A 420 -5.63 -2.63 9.02
C HIS A 420 -4.45 -3.13 9.87
N THR A 421 -3.37 -3.54 9.21
CA THR A 421 -2.13 -3.93 9.88
C THR A 421 -1.25 -2.72 10.18
N TYR A 422 -0.24 -2.90 11.04
CA TYR A 422 0.74 -1.85 11.27
C TYR A 422 1.49 -1.52 9.97
N PHE A 423 1.73 -0.23 9.68
CA PHE A 423 2.55 0.21 8.55
C PHE A 423 3.93 0.64 9.07
N PRO A 424 5.02 -0.07 8.71
CA PRO A 424 6.34 0.10 9.30
C PRO A 424 7.05 1.35 8.77
N SER A 425 8.13 1.77 9.46
CA SER A 425 8.96 2.89 9.01
C SER A 425 9.65 2.57 7.68
N ALA A 426 10.16 3.61 7.01
CA ALA A 426 10.87 3.47 5.74
C ALA A 426 12.03 2.47 5.80
N ASP A 427 12.83 2.48 6.88
CA ASP A 427 13.97 1.57 7.05
C ASP A 427 13.57 0.10 6.99
N VAL A 428 12.39 -0.24 7.53
CA VAL A 428 11.88 -1.61 7.55
C VAL A 428 11.13 -1.93 6.26
N PHE A 429 10.28 -1.03 5.78
CA PHE A 429 9.50 -1.25 4.55
C PHE A 429 10.42 -1.43 3.33
N ASN A 430 11.53 -0.68 3.28
CA ASN A 430 12.46 -0.71 2.16
C ASN A 430 13.23 -2.03 2.01
N VAL A 431 13.12 -2.95 2.98
CA VAL A 431 13.60 -4.33 2.85
C VAL A 431 12.80 -5.11 1.80
N LEU A 432 11.54 -4.72 1.52
CA LEU A 432 10.72 -5.38 0.50
C LEU A 432 11.35 -5.22 -0.90
N PRO A 433 11.55 -6.32 -1.66
CA PRO A 433 12.05 -6.24 -3.03
C PRO A 433 11.14 -5.41 -3.93
N TRP A 434 9.83 -5.63 -3.83
CA TRP A 434 8.79 -5.01 -4.68
C TRP A 434 8.26 -3.68 -4.15
N ARG A 435 8.98 -3.03 -3.22
CA ARG A 435 8.55 -1.79 -2.57
C ARG A 435 8.11 -0.69 -3.55
N ARG A 436 8.83 -0.54 -4.67
CA ARG A 436 8.54 0.48 -5.69
C ARG A 436 7.16 0.25 -6.32
N GLN A 437 6.88 -0.98 -6.75
CA GLN A 437 5.61 -1.39 -7.35
C GLN A 437 4.44 -1.24 -6.36
N ILE A 438 4.63 -1.68 -5.10
CA ILE A 438 3.61 -1.58 -4.05
C ILE A 438 3.25 -0.12 -3.77
N VAL A 439 4.26 0.74 -3.58
CA VAL A 439 4.05 2.17 -3.31
C VAL A 439 3.44 2.87 -4.50
N GLY A 440 3.94 2.60 -5.72
CA GLY A 440 3.37 3.14 -6.95
C GLY A 440 1.91 2.77 -7.13
N SER A 441 1.52 1.54 -6.77
CA SER A 441 0.12 1.11 -6.73
C SER A 441 -0.68 1.88 -5.70
N LEU A 442 -0.25 1.90 -4.43
CA LEU A 442 -0.98 2.60 -3.35
C LEU A 442 -1.20 4.09 -3.67
N LEU A 443 -0.24 4.74 -4.33
CA LEU A 443 -0.37 6.14 -4.73
C LEU A 443 -1.42 6.37 -5.85
N GLN A 444 -1.94 5.32 -6.51
CA GLN A 444 -3.11 5.41 -7.41
C GLN A 444 -4.44 5.62 -6.66
N CYS A 445 -4.44 5.51 -5.33
CA CYS A 445 -5.60 5.80 -4.50
C CYS A 445 -5.90 7.31 -4.45
N ASN A 446 -7.18 7.65 -4.31
CA ASN A 446 -7.63 8.99 -3.96
C ASN A 446 -7.47 9.26 -2.46
N TYR A 447 -7.68 8.22 -1.64
CA TYR A 447 -7.62 8.33 -0.18
C TYR A 447 -7.05 7.06 0.46
N ILE A 448 -6.08 7.20 1.37
CA ILE A 448 -5.49 6.10 2.13
C ILE A 448 -5.69 6.32 3.63
N GLY A 449 -6.37 5.38 4.28
CA GLY A 449 -6.58 5.37 5.73
C GLY A 449 -5.68 4.37 6.45
N PHE A 450 -5.26 4.78 7.64
CA PHE A 450 -4.53 3.96 8.61
C PHE A 450 -5.23 3.98 9.96
N HIS A 451 -4.79 3.17 10.92
CA HIS A 451 -5.33 3.26 12.26
C HIS A 451 -4.80 4.45 13.04
N ILE A 452 -3.51 4.78 12.95
CA ILE A 452 -2.89 5.83 13.79
C ILE A 452 -2.04 6.82 12.98
N PRO A 453 -1.85 8.06 13.49
CA PRO A 453 -1.06 9.09 12.81
C PRO A 453 0.34 8.64 12.39
N ARG A 454 1.03 7.86 13.26
CA ARG A 454 2.36 7.31 12.99
C ARG A 454 2.43 6.48 11.70
N GLN A 455 1.39 5.70 11.41
CA GLN A 455 1.34 4.85 10.22
C GLN A 455 1.19 5.68 8.94
N ALA A 456 0.44 6.78 9.00
CA ALA A 456 0.32 7.71 7.88
C ALA A 456 1.65 8.42 7.57
N GLU A 457 2.37 8.91 8.59
CA GLU A 457 3.70 9.50 8.35
C GLU A 457 4.70 8.46 7.85
N ASN A 458 4.68 7.24 8.39
CA ASN A 458 5.54 6.17 7.88
C ASN A 458 5.28 5.91 6.39
N PHE A 459 4.01 5.92 5.94
CA PHE A 459 3.67 5.82 4.52
C PHE A 459 4.23 6.98 3.70
N VAL A 460 4.14 8.22 4.19
CA VAL A 460 4.72 9.39 3.52
C VAL A 460 6.24 9.24 3.35
N ASP A 461 6.94 8.79 4.38
CA ASP A 461 8.39 8.60 4.33
C ASP A 461 8.79 7.45 3.40
N VAL A 462 8.01 6.36 3.38
CA VAL A 462 8.16 5.28 2.39
C VAL A 462 7.94 5.81 0.97
N ALA A 463 6.89 6.60 0.74
CA ALA A 463 6.57 7.16 -0.56
C ALA A 463 7.68 8.09 -1.09
N ARG A 464 8.27 8.90 -0.21
CA ARG A 464 9.43 9.75 -0.53
C ARG A 464 10.66 8.98 -0.97
N GLY A 465 10.83 7.74 -0.50
CA GLY A 465 11.92 6.86 -0.93
C GLY A 465 11.71 6.27 -2.34
N VAL A 466 10.52 6.44 -2.92
CA VAL A 466 10.14 5.88 -4.23
C VAL A 466 9.94 6.98 -5.27
N MET A 467 9.34 8.12 -4.88
CA MET A 467 9.06 9.22 -5.78
C MET A 467 9.05 10.59 -5.07
N PRO A 468 9.20 11.71 -5.79
CA PRO A 468 9.06 13.04 -5.22
C PRO A 468 7.65 13.24 -4.64
N VAL A 469 7.58 13.45 -3.33
CA VAL A 469 6.32 13.71 -2.60
C VAL A 469 6.35 15.12 -2.02
N LYS A 470 5.38 15.94 -2.41
CA LYS A 470 5.15 17.25 -1.80
C LYS A 470 4.01 17.13 -0.79
N ILE A 471 4.21 17.69 0.40
CA ILE A 471 3.17 17.72 1.43
C ILE A 471 2.37 19.01 1.29
N SER A 472 1.07 18.90 1.03
CA SER A 472 0.18 20.05 0.88
C SER A 472 -0.58 20.37 2.17
N LYS A 473 -0.85 19.37 3.03
CA LYS A 473 -1.62 19.58 4.26
C LYS A 473 -1.18 18.71 5.43
N ARG A 474 -1.12 19.33 6.62
CA ARG A 474 -0.91 18.68 7.91
C ARG A 474 -2.00 19.10 8.90
N VAL A 475 -2.24 18.26 9.90
CA VAL A 475 -3.14 18.55 11.03
C VAL A 475 -2.51 18.14 12.35
N ASN A 476 -2.88 18.82 13.43
CA ASN A 476 -2.51 18.42 14.77
C ASN A 476 -3.26 17.15 15.19
N CYS A 477 -2.58 16.24 15.88
CA CYS A 477 -3.16 14.96 16.31
C CYS A 477 -3.99 15.09 17.61
N ALA A 478 -3.75 16.14 18.41
CA ALA A 478 -4.56 16.44 19.58
C ALA A 478 -5.91 17.07 19.17
N PRO A 479 -6.98 16.90 19.98
CA PRO A 479 -7.01 16.20 21.26
C PRO A 479 -7.27 14.68 21.16
N ARG A 480 -7.47 14.13 19.96
CA ARG A 480 -7.85 12.71 19.79
C ARG A 480 -6.74 11.75 20.17
N PHE A 481 -5.52 12.01 19.71
CA PHE A 481 -4.38 11.12 19.93
C PHE A 481 -3.42 11.64 21.00
N LEU A 482 -2.66 10.73 21.60
CA LEU A 482 -1.49 11.07 22.41
C LEU A 482 -0.38 11.59 21.51
N THR A 483 0.15 12.77 21.82
CA THR A 483 1.21 13.41 21.03
C THR A 483 2.61 13.07 21.53
N TYR A 484 2.79 12.90 22.84
CA TYR A 484 4.07 12.58 23.49
C TYR A 484 3.88 11.55 24.61
N GLY A 485 4.98 10.89 25.04
CA GLY A 485 4.97 9.95 26.16
C GLY A 485 4.41 8.55 25.85
N CYS A 486 4.23 8.23 24.57
CA CYS A 486 3.85 6.91 24.06
C CYS A 486 4.69 6.62 22.82
N ALA A 487 5.23 5.40 22.67
CA ALA A 487 6.07 5.02 21.53
C ALA A 487 5.45 5.28 20.14
N VAL A 488 4.11 5.26 20.04
CA VAL A 488 3.39 5.52 18.78
C VAL A 488 2.79 6.93 18.68
N GLY A 489 2.98 7.76 19.70
CA GLY A 489 2.45 9.13 19.74
C GLY A 489 3.11 10.04 18.69
N LEU A 490 2.36 11.04 18.21
CA LEU A 490 2.82 11.99 17.21
C LEU A 490 2.09 13.33 17.36
N GLU A 491 2.81 14.44 17.19
CA GLU A 491 2.24 15.79 17.32
C GLU A 491 1.34 16.18 16.13
N GLU A 492 1.82 15.97 14.90
CA GLU A 492 1.13 16.32 13.67
C GLU A 492 1.22 15.20 12.65
N MET A 493 0.20 15.06 11.80
CA MET A 493 0.21 14.13 10.67
C MET A 493 -0.11 14.83 9.36
N THR A 494 0.44 14.31 8.29
CA THR A 494 0.11 14.64 6.91
C THR A 494 -1.25 14.08 6.57
N THR A 495 -2.10 14.92 5.97
CA THR A 495 -3.45 14.54 5.52
C THR A 495 -3.64 14.67 4.03
N GLU A 496 -2.69 15.28 3.33
CA GLU A 496 -2.70 15.37 1.87
C GLU A 496 -1.27 15.48 1.34
N ILE A 497 -0.99 14.71 0.30
CA ILE A 497 0.24 14.74 -0.48
C ILE A 497 -0.05 14.96 -1.95
N GLU A 498 0.90 15.59 -2.63
CA GLU A 498 0.93 15.80 -4.07
C GLU A 498 2.07 14.98 -4.67
N VAL A 499 1.73 14.14 -5.64
CA VAL A 499 2.64 13.23 -6.34
C VAL A 499 2.36 13.33 -7.83
N ALA A 500 3.35 13.82 -8.59
CA ALA A 500 3.13 14.26 -9.98
C ALA A 500 1.93 15.24 -10.05
N GLU A 501 0.85 14.88 -10.75
CA GLU A 501 -0.38 15.69 -10.88
C GLU A 501 -1.52 15.22 -9.95
N ARG A 502 -1.26 14.26 -9.05
CA ARG A 502 -2.30 13.66 -8.19
C ARG A 502 -2.24 14.22 -6.77
N HIS A 503 -3.41 14.59 -6.26
CA HIS A 503 -3.63 14.87 -4.84
C HIS A 503 -4.20 13.63 -4.15
N ILE A 504 -3.51 13.17 -3.12
CA ILE A 504 -3.85 11.94 -2.40
C ILE A 504 -4.11 12.31 -0.95
N GLY A 505 -5.33 12.04 -0.48
CA GLY A 505 -5.70 12.25 0.91
C GLY A 505 -5.20 11.12 1.80
N LEU A 506 -4.76 11.46 3.01
CA LEU A 506 -4.30 10.53 4.04
C LEU A 506 -5.07 10.76 5.34
N GLY A 507 -5.22 9.73 6.18
CA GLY A 507 -5.75 9.93 7.52
C GLY A 507 -5.65 8.75 8.47
N ALA A 508 -5.71 9.07 9.76
CA ALA A 508 -5.78 8.10 10.84
C ALA A 508 -7.23 7.94 11.32
N HIS A 509 -7.80 6.77 11.08
CA HIS A 509 -9.14 6.37 11.51
C HIS A 509 -9.06 5.04 12.28
N PRO A 510 -8.74 5.06 13.60
CA PRO A 510 -8.81 3.89 14.45
C PRO A 510 -10.18 3.23 14.32
N VAL A 511 -10.21 1.93 14.01
CA VAL A 511 -11.49 1.20 13.96
C VAL A 511 -12.12 1.24 15.36
N GLY A 512 -13.38 1.65 15.40
CA GLY A 512 -14.17 1.68 16.63
C GLY A 512 -14.77 0.33 16.98
N LEU A 513 -15.55 0.30 18.06
CA LEU A 513 -16.23 -0.92 18.53
C LEU A 513 -17.75 -0.81 18.37
N ASP A 514 -18.42 -1.92 18.02
CA ASP A 514 -19.88 -2.03 18.13
C ASP A 514 -20.27 -2.25 19.60
N ILE A 515 -20.55 -1.15 20.30
CA ILE A 515 -20.93 -1.17 21.72
C ILE A 515 -22.21 -1.98 21.94
N GLY A 516 -23.19 -1.86 21.05
CA GLY A 516 -24.46 -2.58 21.15
C GLY A 516 -24.28 -4.10 21.11
N ARG A 517 -23.25 -4.60 20.42
CA ARG A 517 -22.91 -6.03 20.44
C ARG A 517 -22.37 -6.49 21.80
N VAL A 518 -21.58 -5.67 22.48
CA VAL A 518 -21.12 -5.95 23.85
C VAL A 518 -22.31 -5.94 24.81
N GLU A 519 -23.21 -4.96 24.69
CA GLU A 519 -24.42 -4.87 25.50
C GLU A 519 -25.30 -6.11 25.36
N ARG A 520 -25.60 -6.53 24.12
CA ARG A 520 -26.39 -7.74 23.86
C ARG A 520 -25.74 -9.00 24.46
N ALA A 521 -24.42 -9.12 24.39
CA ALA A 521 -23.70 -10.24 24.99
C ALA A 521 -23.76 -10.22 26.54
N LEU A 522 -23.71 -9.02 27.15
CA LEU A 522 -23.89 -8.85 28.60
C LEU A 522 -25.34 -9.10 29.05
N GLU A 523 -26.32 -8.89 28.19
CA GLU A 523 -27.73 -9.11 28.49
C GLU A 523 -28.14 -10.59 28.43
N ASP A 524 -27.41 -11.41 27.66
CA ASP A 524 -27.63 -12.85 27.51
C ASP A 524 -27.61 -13.56 28.89
N PRO A 525 -28.71 -14.23 29.30
CA PRO A 525 -28.79 -14.97 30.55
C PRO A 525 -27.65 -15.99 30.74
N ALA A 526 -27.22 -16.67 29.66
CA ALA A 526 -26.15 -17.65 29.74
C ALA A 526 -24.81 -17.00 30.10
N GLN A 527 -24.54 -15.79 29.60
CA GLN A 527 -23.32 -15.06 29.95
C GLN A 527 -23.40 -14.48 31.35
N LYS A 528 -24.57 -14.02 31.81
CA LYS A 528 -24.76 -13.58 33.20
C LYS A 528 -24.47 -14.68 34.21
N GLU A 529 -24.97 -15.89 33.96
CA GLU A 529 -24.68 -17.07 34.78
C GLU A 529 -23.18 -17.41 34.75
N ARG A 530 -22.56 -17.35 33.57
CA ARG A 530 -21.11 -17.57 33.42
C ARG A 530 -20.26 -16.55 34.17
N ILE A 531 -20.64 -15.27 34.14
CA ILE A 531 -19.95 -14.22 34.92
C ILE A 531 -20.03 -14.53 36.42
N ALA A 532 -21.20 -14.94 36.91
CA ALA A 532 -21.37 -15.32 38.31
C ALA A 532 -20.51 -16.54 38.67
N ALA A 533 -20.53 -17.58 37.84
CA ALA A 533 -19.74 -18.78 38.04
C ALA A 533 -18.22 -18.50 38.03
N LEU A 534 -17.73 -17.70 37.10
CA LEU A 534 -16.31 -17.31 37.05
C LEU A 534 -15.89 -16.53 38.30
N ARG A 535 -16.76 -15.65 38.81
CA ARG A 535 -16.49 -14.89 40.05
C ARG A 535 -16.51 -15.78 41.30
N GLU A 536 -17.33 -16.82 41.31
CA GLU A 536 -17.38 -17.81 42.40
C GLU A 536 -16.14 -18.73 42.36
N GLU A 537 -15.76 -19.23 41.18
CA GLU A 537 -14.60 -20.10 40.99
C GLU A 537 -13.28 -19.39 41.35
N LEU A 538 -13.21 -18.08 41.08
CA LEU A 538 -12.04 -17.24 41.36
C LEU A 538 -12.21 -16.40 42.64
N ASP A 539 -13.13 -16.77 43.54
CA ASP A 539 -13.28 -16.03 44.80
C ASP A 539 -11.97 -16.01 45.60
N GLY A 540 -11.56 -14.81 46.03
CA GLY A 540 -10.27 -14.59 46.69
C GLY A 540 -9.04 -14.64 45.78
N VAL A 541 -9.17 -14.95 44.47
CA VAL A 541 -8.08 -15.01 43.49
C VAL A 541 -8.28 -13.93 42.41
N ARG A 542 -7.26 -13.09 42.20
CA ARG A 542 -7.29 -12.07 41.15
C ARG A 542 -7.06 -12.69 39.78
N MET A 543 -7.87 -12.30 38.82
CA MET A 543 -7.79 -12.79 37.44
C MET A 543 -7.01 -11.83 36.55
N VAL A 544 -5.86 -12.28 36.03
CA VAL A 544 -5.17 -11.63 34.90
C VAL A 544 -5.61 -12.33 33.62
N LEU A 545 -6.07 -11.58 32.62
CA LEU A 545 -6.58 -12.13 31.37
C LEU A 545 -5.75 -11.66 30.19
N ALA A 546 -5.37 -12.60 29.34
CA ALA A 546 -4.80 -12.36 28.01
C ALA A 546 -5.62 -13.10 26.95
N VAL A 547 -6.05 -12.40 25.89
CA VAL A 547 -6.78 -12.98 24.76
C VAL A 547 -6.12 -12.54 23.48
N GLU A 548 -5.54 -13.50 22.76
CA GLU A 548 -4.70 -13.22 21.60
C GLU A 548 -4.68 -14.41 20.63
N ARG A 549 -4.27 -14.16 19.38
CA ARG A 549 -4.04 -15.23 18.40
C ARG A 549 -2.62 -15.75 18.53
N LEU A 550 -2.38 -17.02 18.19
CA LEU A 550 -1.04 -17.58 18.05
C LEU A 550 -0.31 -16.82 16.95
N ASP A 551 0.57 -15.91 17.36
CA ASP A 551 1.28 -15.00 16.47
C ASP A 551 2.45 -14.38 17.23
N PHE A 552 3.65 -14.36 16.62
CA PHE A 552 4.86 -13.86 17.28
C PHE A 552 4.78 -12.36 17.60
N THR A 553 3.89 -11.62 16.93
CA THR A 553 3.65 -10.19 17.20
C THR A 553 2.97 -9.93 18.54
N LYS A 554 2.35 -10.94 19.15
CA LYS A 554 1.50 -10.80 20.35
C LYS A 554 2.25 -10.86 21.68
N GLY A 555 3.53 -11.18 21.65
CA GLY A 555 4.36 -11.15 22.87
C GLY A 555 3.89 -12.15 23.94
N ILE A 556 3.37 -13.32 23.52
CA ILE A 556 2.82 -14.33 24.44
C ILE A 556 3.94 -14.91 25.32
N LEU A 557 5.10 -15.15 24.72
CA LEU A 557 6.24 -15.75 25.40
C LEU A 557 6.82 -14.78 26.45
N GLU A 558 7.02 -13.53 26.06
CA GLU A 558 7.49 -12.43 26.91
C GLU A 558 6.54 -12.23 28.09
N LYS A 559 5.23 -12.25 27.84
CA LYS A 559 4.18 -12.16 28.88
C LYS A 559 4.26 -13.32 29.88
N LEU A 560 4.40 -14.56 29.41
CA LEU A 560 4.51 -15.73 30.28
C LEU A 560 5.78 -15.68 31.13
N GLN A 561 6.91 -15.29 30.54
CA GLN A 561 8.17 -15.13 31.25
C GLN A 561 8.09 -14.02 32.31
N ALA A 562 7.48 -12.89 31.98
CA ALA A 562 7.23 -11.82 32.95
C ALA A 562 6.30 -12.28 34.08
N PHE A 563 5.25 -13.06 33.79
CA PHE A 563 4.38 -13.63 34.83
C PHE A 563 5.14 -14.59 35.75
N GLU A 564 6.04 -15.41 35.20
CA GLU A 564 6.94 -16.26 36.00
C GLU A 564 7.77 -15.41 36.99
N HIS A 565 8.41 -14.34 36.50
CA HIS A 565 9.25 -13.46 37.32
C HIS A 565 8.43 -12.70 38.36
N LEU A 566 7.21 -12.26 38.01
CA LEU A 566 6.27 -11.62 38.93
C LEU A 566 5.98 -12.50 40.15
N LEU A 567 5.74 -13.80 39.95
CA LEU A 567 5.48 -14.75 41.04
C LEU A 567 6.74 -15.04 41.88
N GLU A 568 7.92 -15.03 41.27
CA GLU A 568 9.21 -15.22 41.97
C GLU A 568 9.53 -14.05 42.90
N GLU A 569 9.36 -12.83 42.41
CA GLU A 569 9.73 -11.60 43.11
C GLU A 569 8.68 -11.20 44.17
N ASN A 570 7.44 -11.67 44.03
CA ASN A 570 6.32 -11.28 44.88
C ASN A 570 5.59 -12.51 45.46
N PRO A 571 6.20 -13.21 46.44
CA PRO A 571 5.60 -14.41 47.04
C PRO A 571 4.22 -14.18 47.66
N GLU A 572 3.85 -12.94 47.97
CA GLU A 572 2.52 -12.59 48.46
C GLU A 572 1.40 -12.79 47.42
N LEU A 573 1.74 -12.92 46.13
CA LEU A 573 0.80 -13.17 45.03
C LEU A 573 0.52 -14.67 44.80
N LEU A 574 1.34 -15.56 45.37
CA LEU A 574 1.13 -17.00 45.28
C LEU A 574 -0.25 -17.35 45.86
N GLU A 575 -0.99 -18.22 45.16
CA GLU A 575 -2.38 -18.61 45.46
C GLU A 575 -3.41 -17.47 45.41
N LYS A 576 -3.00 -16.24 45.08
CA LYS A 576 -3.90 -15.07 45.01
C LYS A 576 -4.05 -14.49 43.62
N VAL A 577 -3.29 -14.97 42.64
CA VAL A 577 -3.35 -14.51 41.26
C VAL A 577 -3.31 -15.70 40.31
N THR A 578 -4.13 -15.67 39.27
CA THR A 578 -4.06 -16.62 38.16
C THR A 578 -4.05 -15.86 36.83
N LEU A 579 -3.14 -16.24 35.94
CA LEU A 579 -3.12 -15.81 34.55
C LEU A 579 -3.95 -16.77 33.70
N ILE A 580 -4.99 -16.25 33.08
CA ILE A 580 -5.80 -16.95 32.09
C ILE A 580 -5.39 -16.46 30.70
N THR A 581 -4.83 -17.36 29.89
CA THR A 581 -4.38 -17.06 28.53
C THR A 581 -5.23 -17.85 27.54
N ILE A 582 -6.06 -17.13 26.78
CA ILE A 582 -6.84 -17.69 25.67
C ILE A 582 -6.07 -17.40 24.37
N CYS A 583 -5.45 -18.45 23.82
CA CYS A 583 -4.69 -18.39 22.59
C CYS A 583 -5.50 -19.03 21.45
N VAL A 584 -5.91 -18.23 20.48
CA VAL A 584 -6.65 -18.70 19.31
C VAL A 584 -5.66 -19.30 18.29
N PRO A 585 -5.84 -20.57 17.86
CA PRO A 585 -4.94 -21.21 16.91
C PRO A 585 -4.82 -20.44 15.58
N ALA A 586 -3.68 -20.59 14.91
CA ALA A 586 -3.51 -20.11 13.55
C ALA A 586 -4.43 -20.87 12.57
N ALA A 587 -4.62 -20.34 11.36
CA ALA A 587 -5.38 -21.04 10.33
C ALA A 587 -4.69 -22.34 9.93
N ALA A 588 -5.48 -23.37 9.58
CA ALA A 588 -4.94 -24.67 9.18
C ALA A 588 -3.93 -24.53 8.01
N GLY A 589 -2.75 -25.14 8.18
CA GLY A 589 -1.66 -25.10 7.20
C GLY A 589 -0.56 -24.06 7.49
N MET A 590 -0.72 -23.17 8.47
CA MET A 590 0.28 -22.14 8.80
C MET A 590 1.39 -22.66 9.72
N LYS A 591 2.45 -23.22 9.12
CA LYS A 591 3.60 -23.82 9.85
C LYS A 591 4.55 -22.80 10.49
N ILE A 592 4.51 -21.53 10.08
CA ILE A 592 5.39 -20.47 10.60
C ILE A 592 5.26 -20.26 12.12
N TYR A 593 4.19 -20.75 12.74
CA TYR A 593 3.91 -20.58 14.17
C TYR A 593 4.18 -21.84 15.01
N ASP A 594 4.56 -22.97 14.41
CA ASP A 594 4.70 -24.26 15.12
C ASP A 594 5.74 -24.18 16.25
N ASP A 595 6.90 -23.59 15.98
CA ASP A 595 7.97 -23.41 16.97
C ASP A 595 7.53 -22.52 18.13
N LEU A 596 6.81 -21.44 17.84
CA LEU A 596 6.28 -20.53 18.84
C LEU A 596 5.25 -21.24 19.74
N GLN A 597 4.38 -22.06 19.15
CA GLN A 597 3.40 -22.84 19.92
C GLN A 597 4.11 -23.77 20.91
N ALA A 598 5.12 -24.53 20.44
CA ALA A 598 5.88 -25.42 21.30
C ALA A 598 6.56 -24.68 22.47
N GLN A 599 7.15 -23.50 22.20
CA GLN A 599 7.77 -22.66 23.24
C GLN A 599 6.77 -22.15 24.27
N ILE A 600 5.57 -21.75 23.84
CA ILE A 600 4.48 -21.32 24.72
C ILE A 600 4.04 -22.48 25.62
N GLU A 601 3.73 -23.64 25.04
CA GLU A 601 3.28 -24.81 25.79
C GLU A 601 4.33 -25.29 26.81
N GLN A 602 5.61 -25.30 26.42
CA GLN A 602 6.71 -25.62 27.32
C GLN A 602 6.82 -24.61 28.47
N THR A 603 6.66 -23.32 28.19
CA THR A 603 6.73 -22.26 29.21
C THR A 603 5.55 -22.35 30.19
N VAL A 604 4.34 -22.61 29.70
CA VAL A 604 3.16 -22.87 30.55
C VAL A 604 3.41 -24.07 31.47
N GLY A 605 3.92 -25.18 30.90
CA GLY A 605 4.26 -26.38 31.66
C GLY A 605 5.33 -26.12 32.73
N ARG A 606 6.35 -25.32 32.41
CA ARG A 606 7.40 -24.92 33.35
C ARG A 606 6.84 -24.11 34.52
N ILE A 607 6.05 -23.08 34.26
CA ILE A 607 5.48 -22.20 35.29
C ILE A 607 4.57 -23.02 36.22
N ASN A 608 3.63 -23.78 35.65
CA ASN A 608 2.71 -24.59 36.45
C ASN A 608 3.46 -25.70 37.21
N GLY A 609 4.48 -26.33 36.62
CA GLY A 609 5.30 -27.32 37.31
C GLY A 609 6.08 -26.76 38.50
N ARG A 610 6.39 -25.46 38.50
CA ARG A 610 7.17 -24.79 39.54
C ARG A 610 6.31 -24.20 40.66
N PHE A 611 5.14 -23.63 40.35
CA PHE A 611 4.33 -22.88 41.32
C PHE A 611 2.97 -23.50 41.66
N ALA A 612 2.46 -24.47 40.90
CA ALA A 612 1.11 -24.99 41.17
C ALA A 612 0.99 -25.69 42.53
N HIS A 613 -0.19 -25.54 43.14
CA HIS A 613 -0.59 -26.21 44.37
C HIS A 613 -1.92 -26.94 44.15
N ILE A 614 -2.28 -27.86 45.05
CA ILE A 614 -3.57 -28.55 44.97
C ILE A 614 -4.68 -27.49 45.08
N GLY A 615 -5.47 -27.35 44.01
CA GLY A 615 -6.56 -26.36 43.94
C GLY A 615 -6.17 -25.01 43.36
N TRP A 616 -4.89 -24.76 43.04
CA TRP A 616 -4.45 -23.52 42.39
C TRP A 616 -3.50 -23.80 41.22
N THR A 617 -3.90 -23.32 40.03
CA THR A 617 -3.07 -23.34 38.83
C THR A 617 -2.69 -21.90 38.47
N PRO A 618 -1.39 -21.53 38.52
CA PRO A 618 -0.93 -20.19 38.22
C PRO A 618 -1.27 -19.73 36.81
N VAL A 619 -1.13 -20.62 35.81
CA VAL A 619 -1.42 -20.32 34.40
C VAL A 619 -2.47 -21.29 33.84
N GLN A 620 -3.66 -20.78 33.53
CA GLN A 620 -4.67 -21.53 32.78
C GLN A 620 -4.58 -21.17 31.30
N PHE A 621 -4.04 -22.08 30.49
CA PHE A 621 -3.85 -21.88 29.06
C PHE A 621 -4.92 -22.61 28.24
N PHE A 622 -5.64 -21.88 27.40
CA PHE A 622 -6.66 -22.41 26.51
C PHE A 622 -6.26 -22.19 25.05
N PHE A 623 -5.90 -23.27 24.35
CA PHE A 623 -5.58 -23.23 22.93
C PHE A 623 -6.80 -23.55 22.05
N ARG A 624 -7.73 -22.60 21.98
CA ARG A 624 -8.99 -22.75 21.23
C ARG A 624 -9.62 -21.39 20.95
N ALA A 625 -10.43 -21.33 19.89
CA ALA A 625 -11.33 -20.20 19.70
C ALA A 625 -12.45 -20.23 20.77
N VAL A 626 -12.70 -19.08 21.38
CA VAL A 626 -13.82 -18.88 22.31
C VAL A 626 -14.80 -17.91 21.64
N PRO A 627 -16.11 -18.23 21.58
CA PRO A 627 -17.11 -17.33 21.02
C PRO A 627 -17.11 -15.98 21.74
N PHE A 628 -17.39 -14.91 21.00
CA PHE A 628 -17.33 -13.55 21.54
C PHE A 628 -18.21 -13.35 22.77
N GLU A 629 -19.44 -13.90 22.76
CA GLU A 629 -20.39 -13.78 23.85
C GLU A 629 -19.80 -14.37 25.14
N GLN A 630 -19.07 -15.48 25.02
CA GLN A 630 -18.36 -16.09 26.14
C GLN A 630 -17.14 -15.28 26.56
N LEU A 631 -16.40 -14.67 25.61
CA LEU A 631 -15.28 -13.79 25.92
C LEU A 631 -15.71 -12.57 26.75
N VAL A 632 -16.89 -12.01 26.47
CA VAL A 632 -17.47 -10.91 27.26
C VAL A 632 -17.63 -11.30 28.73
N ALA A 633 -17.98 -12.56 29.03
CA ALA A 633 -18.03 -13.03 30.42
C ALA A 633 -16.65 -13.03 31.09
N TYR A 634 -15.60 -13.46 30.38
CA TYR A 634 -14.22 -13.39 30.87
C TYR A 634 -13.76 -11.93 31.06
N TYR A 635 -14.08 -11.03 30.11
CA TYR A 635 -13.76 -9.61 30.23
C TYR A 635 -14.43 -8.97 31.46
N ALA A 636 -15.68 -9.32 31.76
CA ALA A 636 -16.43 -8.80 32.91
C ALA A 636 -15.94 -9.36 34.27
N ALA A 637 -15.28 -10.53 34.26
CA ALA A 637 -14.71 -11.15 35.45
C ALA A 637 -13.24 -10.73 35.71
N ALA A 638 -12.50 -10.37 34.66
CA ALA A 638 -11.07 -10.08 34.75
C ALA A 638 -10.75 -8.80 35.56
N ASP A 639 -9.80 -8.93 36.49
CA ASP A 639 -9.29 -7.82 37.29
C ASP A 639 -8.22 -7.02 36.55
N VAL A 640 -7.39 -7.70 35.77
CA VAL A 640 -6.37 -7.10 34.91
C VAL A 640 -6.49 -7.69 33.52
N MET A 641 -6.62 -6.84 32.51
CA MET A 641 -6.44 -7.23 31.12
C MET A 641 -5.03 -6.90 30.69
N TRP A 642 -4.26 -7.90 30.26
CA TRP A 642 -2.84 -7.74 29.96
C TRP A 642 -2.57 -7.93 28.47
N ILE A 643 -2.64 -6.82 27.72
CA ILE A 643 -2.47 -6.79 26.27
C ILE A 643 -1.08 -6.24 25.94
N THR A 644 -0.13 -7.14 25.70
CA THR A 644 1.29 -6.78 25.53
C THR A 644 1.89 -7.19 24.18
N PRO A 645 1.23 -6.89 23.03
CA PRO A 645 1.81 -7.21 21.74
C PRO A 645 3.12 -6.42 21.53
N LEU A 646 4.13 -7.08 20.98
CA LEU A 646 5.36 -6.46 20.52
C LEU A 646 5.08 -5.46 19.40
N ARG A 647 4.12 -5.78 18.52
CA ARG A 647 3.57 -4.81 17.56
C ARG A 647 2.14 -5.14 17.17
N ASP A 648 1.28 -4.12 17.08
CA ASP A 648 -0.11 -4.30 16.66
C ASP A 648 -0.63 -3.07 15.90
N GLY A 649 -1.39 -3.30 14.82
CA GLY A 649 -1.97 -2.21 14.03
C GLY A 649 -2.94 -1.34 14.84
N LEU A 650 -3.73 -1.98 15.71
CA LEU A 650 -4.67 -1.32 16.63
C LEU A 650 -4.82 -2.09 17.95
N ASN A 651 -5.34 -3.32 17.88
CA ASN A 651 -5.84 -4.16 19.01
C ASN A 651 -7.28 -3.82 19.47
N LEU A 652 -8.28 -4.49 18.89
CA LEU A 652 -9.70 -4.35 19.26
C LEU A 652 -10.05 -5.00 20.61
N VAL A 653 -9.31 -6.03 21.02
CA VAL A 653 -9.53 -6.73 22.30
C VAL A 653 -9.39 -5.76 23.48
N ALA A 654 -8.45 -4.82 23.42
CA ALA A 654 -8.32 -3.75 24.41
C ALA A 654 -9.59 -2.90 24.52
N LYS A 655 -10.21 -2.52 23.38
CA LYS A 655 -11.46 -1.76 23.35
C LYS A 655 -12.65 -2.59 23.84
N GLU A 656 -12.71 -3.88 23.47
CA GLU A 656 -13.74 -4.84 23.92
C GLU A 656 -13.74 -4.99 25.45
N TYR A 657 -12.55 -5.12 26.05
CA TYR A 657 -12.41 -5.18 27.51
C TYR A 657 -12.89 -3.90 28.19
N VAL A 658 -12.42 -2.74 27.71
CA VAL A 658 -12.80 -1.42 28.25
C VAL A 658 -14.32 -1.21 28.16
N ALA A 659 -14.93 -1.54 27.02
CA ALA A 659 -16.37 -1.44 26.84
C ALA A 659 -17.13 -2.34 27.82
N THR A 660 -16.71 -3.61 27.96
CA THR A 660 -17.35 -4.58 28.85
C THR A 660 -17.28 -4.12 30.31
N GLN A 661 -16.11 -3.70 30.77
CA GLN A 661 -15.89 -3.22 32.14
C GLN A 661 -16.65 -1.91 32.40
N GLY A 662 -16.70 -0.99 31.43
CA GLY A 662 -17.46 0.25 31.55
C GLY A 662 -18.97 0.02 31.67
N LEU A 663 -19.54 -0.82 30.79
CA LEU A 663 -20.97 -1.18 30.79
C LEU A 663 -21.39 -1.90 32.07
N THR A 664 -20.51 -2.73 32.64
CA THR A 664 -20.76 -3.44 33.91
C THR A 664 -20.43 -2.61 35.15
N ARG A 665 -19.96 -1.36 34.97
CA ARG A 665 -19.45 -0.48 36.06
C ARG A 665 -18.39 -1.18 36.92
N GLY A 666 -17.53 -1.95 36.27
CA GLY A 666 -16.44 -2.68 36.87
C GLY A 666 -15.32 -1.78 37.37
N CYS A 667 -14.23 -2.41 37.81
CA CYS A 667 -13.01 -1.73 38.25
C CYS A 667 -11.75 -2.48 37.78
N GLY A 668 -11.86 -3.15 36.63
CA GLY A 668 -10.72 -3.81 36.01
C GLY A 668 -9.72 -2.81 35.43
N VAL A 669 -8.46 -3.24 35.34
CA VAL A 669 -7.33 -2.42 34.88
C VAL A 669 -6.81 -2.96 33.54
N LEU A 670 -6.68 -2.08 32.56
CA LEU A 670 -6.03 -2.42 31.28
C LEU A 670 -4.54 -2.05 31.34
N VAL A 671 -3.69 -3.06 31.20
CA VAL A 671 -2.26 -2.91 30.91
C VAL A 671 -2.09 -3.11 29.40
N LEU A 672 -1.55 -2.11 28.71
CA LEU A 672 -1.52 -2.03 27.25
C LEU A 672 -0.10 -1.74 26.75
N SER A 673 0.37 -2.53 25.79
CA SER A 673 1.61 -2.23 25.07
C SER A 673 1.56 -0.85 24.45
N GLU A 674 2.58 -0.04 24.66
CA GLU A 674 2.76 1.24 23.94
C GLU A 674 2.99 1.03 22.43
N PHE A 675 3.18 -0.22 22.00
CA PHE A 675 3.32 -0.61 20.61
C PHE A 675 2.01 -1.10 19.96
N ALA A 676 0.89 -1.08 20.67
CA ALA A 676 -0.43 -1.28 20.08
C ALA A 676 -1.01 0.04 19.58
N GLY A 677 -1.62 0.08 18.38
CA GLY A 677 -2.24 1.32 17.87
C GLY A 677 -3.32 1.90 18.80
N ALA A 678 -4.01 1.08 19.60
CA ALA A 678 -4.99 1.54 20.58
C ALA A 678 -4.35 2.44 21.66
N ALA A 679 -3.06 2.29 21.95
CA ALA A 679 -2.34 3.15 22.88
C ALA A 679 -2.22 4.60 22.39
N ALA A 680 -2.31 4.84 21.08
CA ALA A 680 -2.31 6.19 20.54
C ALA A 680 -3.61 6.96 20.84
N GLU A 681 -4.74 6.27 21.03
CA GLU A 681 -6.07 6.88 21.24
C GLU A 681 -6.58 6.73 22.68
N LEU A 682 -6.34 5.58 23.33
CA LEU A 682 -6.88 5.29 24.65
C LEU A 682 -6.08 5.94 25.77
N ARG A 683 -6.73 6.85 26.50
CA ARG A 683 -6.25 7.36 27.79
C ARG A 683 -6.82 6.53 28.93
N GLY A 684 -6.06 6.38 30.01
CA GLY A 684 -6.44 5.55 31.15
C GLY A 684 -5.61 4.27 31.33
N PRO A 685 -5.27 3.48 30.28
CA PRO A 685 -4.44 2.28 30.43
C PRO A 685 -3.11 2.55 31.14
N ILE A 686 -2.57 1.53 31.80
CA ILE A 686 -1.15 1.52 32.16
C ILE A 686 -0.40 1.09 30.90
N LEU A 687 0.35 2.03 30.31
CA LEU A 687 1.23 1.69 29.19
C LEU A 687 2.42 0.87 29.68
N THR A 688 2.87 -0.07 28.86
CA THR A 688 4.06 -0.89 29.13
C THR A 688 4.86 -1.11 27.85
N ASN A 689 6.18 -1.10 27.97
CA ASN A 689 7.07 -1.58 26.92
C ASN A 689 7.24 -3.12 27.02
N PRO A 690 6.71 -3.91 26.06
CA PRO A 690 6.82 -5.36 26.07
C PRO A 690 8.24 -5.88 25.74
N HIS A 691 9.16 -5.00 25.33
CA HIS A 691 10.57 -5.32 25.14
C HIS A 691 11.40 -5.17 26.43
N ASP A 692 10.80 -4.64 27.50
CA ASP A 692 11.40 -4.57 28.83
C ASP A 692 10.70 -5.58 29.76
N PRO A 693 11.31 -6.76 30.02
CA PRO A 693 10.74 -7.75 30.92
C PRO A 693 10.49 -7.24 32.34
N HIS A 694 11.31 -6.30 32.84
CA HIS A 694 11.12 -5.71 34.16
C HIS A 694 9.93 -4.73 34.17
N GLU A 695 9.74 -3.97 33.10
CA GLU A 695 8.56 -3.12 32.96
C GLU A 695 7.27 -3.93 32.88
N LEU A 696 7.27 -5.07 32.18
CA LEU A 696 6.13 -6.00 32.15
C LEU A 696 5.76 -6.49 33.56
N VAL A 697 6.75 -6.89 34.37
CA VAL A 697 6.53 -7.31 35.77
C VAL A 697 5.95 -6.17 36.59
N THR A 698 6.62 -5.01 36.58
CA THR A 698 6.26 -3.88 37.45
C THR A 698 4.91 -3.26 37.10
N THR A 699 4.55 -3.16 35.81
CA THR A 699 3.25 -2.63 35.38
C THR A 699 2.10 -3.62 35.67
N CYS A 700 2.33 -4.93 35.53
CA CYS A 700 1.36 -5.94 35.93
C CYS A 700 1.15 -5.95 37.46
N TYR A 701 2.23 -5.85 38.24
CA TYR A 701 2.16 -5.70 39.69
C TYR A 701 1.38 -4.45 40.11
N LEU A 702 1.67 -3.30 39.48
CA LEU A 702 0.95 -2.05 39.71
C LEU A 702 -0.55 -2.21 39.41
N ALA A 703 -0.91 -2.88 38.30
CA ALA A 703 -2.30 -3.13 37.95
C ALA A 703 -3.02 -4.02 38.98
N LEU A 704 -2.36 -5.07 39.47
CA LEU A 704 -2.90 -5.97 40.49
C LEU A 704 -3.11 -5.29 41.85
N THR A 705 -2.22 -4.35 42.20
CA THR A 705 -2.22 -3.65 43.50
C THR A 705 -2.90 -2.28 43.45
N MET A 706 -3.41 -1.86 42.29
CA MET A 706 -4.08 -0.57 42.10
C MET A 706 -5.32 -0.44 42.98
N SER A 707 -5.48 0.72 43.61
CA SER A 707 -6.72 1.03 44.33
C SER A 707 -7.93 1.03 43.38
N ARG A 708 -9.08 0.53 43.86
CA ARG A 708 -10.30 0.46 43.04
C ARG A 708 -10.77 1.84 42.54
N ASP A 709 -10.47 2.91 43.26
CA ASP A 709 -10.88 4.27 42.86
C ASP A 709 -10.02 4.83 41.72
N GLU A 710 -8.71 4.58 41.74
CA GLU A 710 -7.83 4.88 40.59
C GLU A 710 -8.22 4.05 39.37
N ALA A 711 -8.47 2.75 39.56
CA ALA A 711 -8.88 1.84 38.49
C ALA A 711 -10.17 2.30 37.81
N ARG A 712 -11.20 2.66 38.60
CA ARG A 712 -12.46 3.20 38.06
C ARG A 712 -12.28 4.51 37.30
N ARG A 713 -11.42 5.42 37.79
CA ARG A 713 -11.15 6.69 37.10
C ARG A 713 -10.51 6.46 35.73
N ARG A 714 -9.47 5.61 35.68
CA ARG A 714 -8.79 5.22 34.43
C ARG A 714 -9.73 4.54 33.45
N LEU A 715 -10.52 3.57 33.95
CA LEU A 715 -11.50 2.85 33.15
C LEU A 715 -12.56 3.79 32.57
N ALA A 716 -13.08 4.73 33.37
CA ALA A 716 -14.09 5.67 32.91
C ALA A 716 -13.56 6.58 31.78
N GLU A 717 -12.31 7.04 31.88
CA GLU A 717 -11.68 7.82 30.81
C GLU A 717 -11.56 7.02 29.51
N ALA A 718 -11.03 5.78 29.59
CA ALA A 718 -10.91 4.89 28.45
C ALA A 718 -12.28 4.56 27.83
N PHE A 719 -13.28 4.29 28.67
CA PHE A 719 -14.63 3.92 28.26
C PHE A 719 -15.34 5.06 27.53
N ASN A 720 -15.23 6.29 28.02
CA ASN A 720 -15.78 7.46 27.32
C ASN A 720 -15.19 7.61 25.91
N SER A 721 -13.88 7.36 25.76
CA SER A 721 -13.22 7.38 24.45
C SER A 721 -13.75 6.27 23.53
N VAL A 722 -13.88 5.03 24.02
CA VAL A 722 -14.38 3.89 23.25
C VAL A 722 -15.85 4.08 22.82
N CYS A 723 -16.68 4.67 23.67
CA CYS A 723 -18.07 4.99 23.35
C CYS A 723 -18.22 6.10 22.32
N TYR A 724 -17.34 7.11 22.36
CA TYR A 724 -17.39 8.22 21.41
C TYR A 724 -16.84 7.82 20.04
N TYR A 725 -15.67 7.16 20.02
CA TYR A 725 -15.02 6.66 18.80
C TYR A 725 -15.51 5.24 18.48
N ASP A 726 -16.82 5.13 18.30
CA ASP A 726 -17.48 3.88 17.96
C ASP A 726 -17.27 3.50 16.48
N ILE A 727 -17.79 2.34 16.13
CA ILE A 727 -17.60 1.75 14.81
C ILE A 727 -18.34 2.51 13.70
N ALA A 728 -19.43 3.20 14.04
CA ALA A 728 -20.21 4.01 13.10
C ALA A 728 -19.51 5.32 12.79
N LEU A 729 -18.91 5.97 13.81
CA LEU A 729 -18.11 7.18 13.63
C LEU A 729 -16.91 6.91 12.72
N TRP A 730 -16.18 5.81 12.95
CA TRP A 730 -15.08 5.38 12.07
C TRP A 730 -15.51 5.33 10.60
N GLY A 731 -16.63 4.68 10.33
CA GLY A 731 -17.13 4.51 8.99
C GLY A 731 -17.56 5.83 8.32
N ASN A 732 -18.25 6.68 9.09
CA ASN A 732 -18.73 7.97 8.62
C ASN A 732 -17.58 8.96 8.36
N GLU A 733 -16.60 9.05 9.27
CA GLU A 733 -15.41 9.91 9.12
C GLU A 733 -14.58 9.49 7.92
N PHE A 734 -14.31 8.19 7.76
CA PHE A 734 -13.55 7.68 6.62
C PHE A 734 -14.26 7.99 5.30
N MET A 735 -15.54 7.65 5.17
CA MET A 735 -16.28 7.89 3.93
C MET A 735 -16.50 9.38 3.63
N ALA A 736 -16.59 10.23 4.65
CA ALA A 736 -16.60 11.68 4.46
C ALA A 736 -15.26 12.18 3.89
N ALA A 737 -14.14 11.67 4.40
CA ALA A 737 -12.82 12.00 3.90
C ALA A 737 -12.61 11.50 2.46
N VAL A 738 -13.05 10.28 2.12
CA VAL A 738 -13.01 9.74 0.75
C VAL A 738 -13.78 10.64 -0.21
N ARG A 739 -15.02 11.03 0.13
CA ARG A 739 -15.85 11.90 -0.72
C ARG A 739 -15.21 13.27 -0.96
N ALA A 740 -14.46 13.80 0.01
CA ALA A 740 -13.75 15.07 -0.14
C ALA A 740 -12.58 15.00 -1.14
N HIS A 741 -12.09 13.80 -1.46
CA HIS A 741 -10.99 13.56 -2.40
C HIS A 741 -11.44 12.80 -3.66
N ALA A 742 -12.75 12.73 -3.91
CA ALA A 742 -13.28 12.14 -5.14
C ALA A 742 -12.79 12.95 -6.37
N PRO A 743 -12.59 12.32 -7.54
CA PRO A 743 -12.21 13.03 -8.76
C PRO A 743 -13.18 14.18 -9.05
N LEU A 744 -12.65 15.37 -9.37
CA LEU A 744 -13.48 16.49 -9.80
C LEU A 744 -14.21 16.10 -11.09
N GLN A 745 -15.55 16.10 -11.06
CA GLN A 745 -16.35 15.85 -12.25
C GLN A 745 -16.03 16.91 -13.31
N GLY A 746 -15.58 16.47 -14.49
CA GLY A 746 -15.11 17.30 -15.60
C GLY A 746 -16.14 18.24 -16.26
N THR A 747 -17.18 18.67 -15.55
CA THR A 747 -18.24 19.55 -16.06
C THR A 747 -18.36 20.91 -15.39
N GLN A 748 -17.57 21.23 -14.35
CA GLN A 748 -17.63 22.57 -13.71
C GLN A 748 -16.46 23.52 -14.03
N ALA A 749 -15.42 23.08 -14.72
CA ALA A 749 -14.29 23.95 -15.09
C ALA A 749 -14.60 24.94 -16.26
N LYS A 750 -15.74 24.81 -16.95
CA LYS A 750 -16.12 25.70 -18.07
C LYS A 750 -17.02 26.89 -17.72
N THR A 751 -17.47 27.02 -16.47
CA THR A 751 -18.39 28.11 -16.07
C THR A 751 -17.79 29.14 -15.12
N ALA A 752 -16.55 28.97 -14.65
CA ALA A 752 -15.87 29.93 -13.77
C ALA A 752 -14.97 30.95 -14.53
N ALA A 753 -14.86 30.86 -15.86
CA ALA A 753 -14.05 31.78 -16.69
C ALA A 753 -14.89 32.79 -17.50
N SER A 754 -16.19 32.91 -17.23
CA SER A 754 -17.06 33.92 -17.85
C SER A 754 -17.95 34.62 -16.82
N GLY A 755 -17.32 35.23 -15.82
CA GLY A 755 -17.94 36.15 -14.86
C GLY A 755 -17.06 37.35 -14.63
#